data_AF-A0A0A2TKG6-F1
#
_entry.id   AF-A0A0A2TKG6-F1
#
_cell.length_a   1.000
_cell.length_b   1.000
_cell.length_c   1.000
_cell.angle_alpha   90.00
_cell.angle_beta   90.00
_cell.angle_gamma   90.00
#
_symmetry.space_group_name_H-M   'P 1'
#
loop_
_entity.id
_entity.type
_entity.pdbx_description
1 polymer ?
#
loop_
_entity_poly.entity_id
_entity_poly.type
_entity_poly.pdbx_seq_one_letter_code
_entity_poly.pdbx_strand_id
1 'polypeptide(L)'
;MNRFLKVLIGFIILGSLLTASSGLFEDWLWFKDLGYTQLFWTPILSKLFFQAVNGTILFIFIAGTLLSIRHAIITFVNERLRLRLRLVQDMNRPIFNLSQQKVAIWLLVISIVVSFGVSFVAGFTGWLDVLAFIHATPFGQSDPIFGKDLAFYFFQLPFWITLFNAFFGPLFLLTLFTTIFYILTGVIRFRSKKLWQREAVSLGSARKHLAVLIGILFALKAFGYYLDIYQLLYSVHGHIVGAGFTDLTATLPALKILIVISILGSILAFMTLASNESRLLTLPVAGIFVVGFLIYGIIPALIQSFVVLPNELSKEQPYIQHEIELTRFGYGLDKITEIDYPGNTPITISALKADQSTLNNIRLNDARPMLQTYNQKQGIRLYYKFNDIDIDRYTVNGEYRQVMIGPREISTPDLDEKAKTFVNMKFKYTHGYGASASFANAVTSEGLPSFAIKDVPPVSEFPELKMSEPRIYFGELTNEWVVANTSVKEFDYPQGSANVENSYQGKTGIAFTPLNKLMLSLRHATTRFYLAAQVTPESKLLVYRNIEERVKKLAPFLTYDADPYIVIDDGRLKWIIDAYTTSDALPYSNMYPNQGFNYIRNSVKVIIDANDGTVDFYAVDPQDPVLRTYMKIFPGVFKDIVSLPPSLKNHLRYPETLFTVQSNMLKNFHMTNSAVFYNK
;
A
#
# COMPACT_ATOMS: atom_id res chain seq x y z
N MET A 1 -34.99 -14.19 -30.23
CA MET A 1 -33.64 -13.62 -30.47
C MET A 1 -33.00 -14.37 -31.63
N ASN A 2 -32.80 -13.70 -32.78
CA ASN A 2 -32.23 -14.30 -34.00
C ASN A 2 -30.85 -14.91 -33.74
N ARG A 3 -30.51 -16.03 -34.42
CA ARG A 3 -29.21 -16.70 -34.28
C ARG A 3 -28.03 -15.74 -34.53
N PHE A 4 -28.17 -14.84 -35.51
CA PHE A 4 -27.20 -13.78 -35.77
C PHE A 4 -26.98 -12.85 -34.56
N LEU A 5 -28.05 -12.41 -33.90
CA LEU A 5 -27.97 -11.53 -32.73
C LEU A 5 -27.30 -12.24 -31.54
N LYS A 6 -27.55 -13.55 -31.34
CA LYS A 6 -26.84 -14.34 -30.31
C LYS A 6 -25.34 -14.44 -30.58
N VAL A 7 -24.96 -14.65 -31.84
CA VAL A 7 -23.54 -14.71 -32.25
C VAL A 7 -22.87 -13.35 -32.07
N LEU A 8 -23.52 -12.27 -32.49
CA LEU A 8 -23.02 -10.90 -32.31
C LEU A 8 -22.82 -10.56 -30.82
N ILE A 9 -23.80 -10.87 -29.98
CA ILE A 9 -23.69 -10.68 -28.52
C ILE A 9 -22.53 -11.52 -27.97
N GLY A 10 -22.36 -12.75 -28.42
CA GLY A 10 -21.23 -13.60 -28.03
C GLY A 10 -19.87 -12.99 -28.37
N PHE A 11 -19.71 -12.44 -29.58
CA PHE A 11 -18.48 -11.74 -29.98
C PHE A 11 -18.23 -10.48 -29.17
N ILE A 12 -19.27 -9.70 -28.88
CA ILE A 12 -19.13 -8.50 -28.04
C ILE A 12 -18.68 -8.90 -26.62
N ILE A 13 -19.30 -9.91 -26.02
CA ILE A 13 -18.92 -10.40 -24.69
C ILE A 13 -17.47 -10.91 -24.68
N LEU A 14 -17.08 -11.71 -25.68
CA LEU A 14 -15.71 -12.20 -25.79
C LEU A 14 -14.71 -11.06 -25.96
N GLY A 15 -15.01 -10.10 -26.85
CA GLY A 15 -14.17 -8.92 -27.07
C GLY A 15 -14.03 -8.10 -25.79
N SER A 16 -15.12 -7.84 -25.07
CA SER A 16 -15.09 -7.15 -23.79
C SER A 16 -14.30 -7.92 -22.73
N LEU A 17 -14.42 -9.24 -22.66
CA LEU A 17 -13.68 -10.08 -21.72
C LEU A 17 -12.18 -10.06 -22.02
N LEU A 18 -11.80 -10.21 -23.30
CA LEU A 18 -10.41 -10.13 -23.74
C LEU A 18 -9.80 -8.77 -23.41
N THR A 19 -10.51 -7.67 -23.73
CA THR A 19 -10.08 -6.31 -23.38
C THR A 19 -9.97 -6.10 -21.86
N ALA A 20 -10.89 -6.64 -21.06
CA ALA A 20 -10.80 -6.57 -19.61
C ALA A 20 -9.60 -7.36 -19.06
N SER A 21 -9.26 -8.49 -19.68
CA SER A 21 -8.13 -9.34 -19.28
C SER A 21 -6.78 -8.91 -19.84
N SER A 22 -6.75 -8.04 -20.84
CA SER A 22 -5.51 -7.69 -21.57
C SER A 22 -4.49 -6.97 -20.69
N GLY A 23 -4.95 -6.13 -19.75
CA GLY A 23 -4.07 -5.50 -18.76
C GLY A 23 -3.41 -6.51 -17.82
N LEU A 24 -4.16 -7.48 -17.30
CA LEU A 24 -3.60 -8.56 -16.47
C LEU A 24 -2.62 -9.43 -17.26
N PHE A 25 -2.87 -9.62 -18.56
CA PHE A 25 -1.99 -10.38 -19.43
C PHE A 25 -0.67 -9.64 -19.71
N GLU A 26 -0.73 -8.33 -20.00
CA GLU A 26 0.47 -7.47 -20.13
C GLU A 26 1.29 -7.47 -18.84
N ASP A 27 0.63 -7.28 -17.70
CA ASP A 27 1.26 -7.31 -16.39
C ASP A 27 1.96 -8.65 -16.16
N TRP A 28 1.28 -9.77 -16.38
CA TRP A 28 1.88 -11.09 -16.23
C TRP A 28 3.13 -11.27 -17.11
N LEU A 29 3.09 -10.85 -18.36
CA LEU A 29 4.25 -10.89 -19.26
C LEU A 29 5.39 -10.02 -18.76
N TRP A 30 5.08 -8.82 -18.27
CA TRP A 30 6.06 -7.88 -17.73
C TRP A 30 6.75 -8.40 -16.46
N PHE A 31 5.98 -8.92 -15.50
CA PHE A 31 6.55 -9.55 -14.30
C PHE A 31 7.39 -10.78 -14.64
N LYS A 32 6.97 -11.56 -15.65
CA LYS A 32 7.73 -12.71 -16.13
C LYS A 32 9.05 -12.30 -16.77
N ASP A 33 9.04 -11.28 -17.61
CA ASP A 33 10.20 -10.74 -18.31
C ASP A 33 11.29 -10.24 -17.34
N LEU A 34 10.87 -9.60 -16.23
CA LEU A 34 11.78 -9.16 -15.16
C LEU A 34 12.20 -10.26 -14.17
N GLY A 35 11.70 -11.49 -14.31
CA GLY A 35 11.99 -12.60 -13.40
C GLY A 35 11.20 -12.60 -12.08
N TYR A 36 10.22 -11.71 -11.93
CA TYR A 36 9.41 -11.52 -10.73
C TYR A 36 8.00 -12.11 -10.83
N THR A 37 7.86 -13.28 -11.47
CA THR A 37 6.54 -13.93 -11.70
C THR A 37 5.74 -14.16 -10.41
N GLN A 38 6.43 -14.37 -9.28
CA GLN A 38 5.81 -14.53 -7.97
C GLN A 38 5.15 -13.25 -7.42
N LEU A 39 5.71 -12.07 -7.72
CA LEU A 39 5.11 -10.79 -7.31
C LEU A 39 3.76 -10.54 -8.01
N PHE A 40 3.53 -11.19 -9.15
CA PHE A 40 2.23 -11.20 -9.84
C PHE A 40 1.25 -12.24 -9.24
N TRP A 41 1.66 -13.51 -9.14
CA TRP A 41 0.74 -14.58 -8.79
C TRP A 41 0.42 -14.67 -7.29
N THR A 42 1.39 -14.39 -6.40
CA THR A 42 1.18 -14.52 -4.95
C THR A 42 0.04 -13.63 -4.46
N PRO A 43 -0.03 -12.32 -4.81
CA PRO A 43 -1.15 -11.48 -4.41
C PRO A 43 -2.48 -11.94 -5.03
N ILE A 44 -2.51 -12.30 -6.32
CA ILE A 44 -3.74 -12.70 -7.02
C ILE A 44 -4.31 -13.99 -6.42
N LEU A 45 -3.48 -15.02 -6.27
CA LEU A 45 -3.91 -16.31 -5.73
C LEU A 45 -4.33 -16.18 -4.26
N SER A 46 -3.64 -15.37 -3.47
CA SER A 46 -4.00 -15.12 -2.06
C SER A 46 -5.33 -14.39 -1.94
N LYS A 47 -5.56 -13.35 -2.77
CA LYS A 47 -6.85 -12.65 -2.85
C LYS A 47 -7.97 -13.62 -3.23
N LEU A 48 -7.80 -14.42 -4.27
CA LEU A 48 -8.81 -15.38 -4.73
C LEU A 48 -9.09 -16.46 -3.68
N PHE A 49 -8.06 -17.00 -3.03
CA PHE A 49 -8.22 -18.00 -1.99
C PHE A 49 -9.00 -17.43 -0.80
N PHE A 50 -8.62 -16.26 -0.30
CA PHE A 50 -9.33 -15.61 0.79
C PHE A 50 -10.77 -15.24 0.41
N GLN A 51 -10.99 -14.74 -0.82
CA GLN A 51 -12.31 -14.45 -1.35
C GLN A 51 -13.19 -15.72 -1.42
N ALA A 52 -12.61 -16.85 -1.82
CA ALA A 52 -13.32 -18.12 -1.87
C ALA A 52 -13.71 -18.61 -0.47
N VAL A 53 -12.79 -18.57 0.49
CA VAL A 53 -13.04 -19.01 1.88
C VAL A 53 -14.07 -18.12 2.57
N ASN A 54 -13.83 -16.80 2.61
CA ASN A 54 -14.73 -15.86 3.26
C ASN A 54 -16.10 -15.78 2.55
N GLY A 55 -16.10 -15.72 1.23
CA GLY A 55 -17.31 -15.73 0.41
C GLY A 55 -18.16 -16.98 0.61
N THR A 56 -17.53 -18.16 0.78
CA THR A 56 -18.24 -19.41 1.08
C THR A 56 -18.87 -19.39 2.47
N ILE A 57 -18.15 -18.92 3.49
CA ILE A 57 -18.69 -18.81 4.86
C ILE A 57 -19.89 -17.85 4.86
N LEU A 58 -19.73 -16.65 4.29
CA LEU A 58 -20.82 -15.68 4.17
C LEU A 58 -21.99 -16.22 3.36
N PHE A 59 -21.73 -16.95 2.27
CA PHE A 59 -22.76 -17.58 1.47
C PHE A 59 -23.58 -18.57 2.29
N ILE A 60 -22.94 -19.44 3.07
CA ILE A 60 -23.65 -20.39 3.94
C ILE A 60 -24.56 -19.64 4.93
N PHE A 61 -24.07 -18.57 5.56
CA PHE A 61 -24.85 -17.78 6.50
C PHE A 61 -26.01 -17.00 5.85
N ILE A 62 -25.75 -16.28 4.76
CA ILE A 62 -26.75 -15.47 4.06
C ILE A 62 -27.78 -16.37 3.40
N ALA A 63 -27.36 -17.44 2.72
CA ALA A 63 -28.28 -18.40 2.11
C ALA A 63 -29.14 -19.09 3.16
N GLY A 64 -28.54 -19.57 4.27
CA GLY A 64 -29.28 -20.16 5.38
C GLY A 64 -30.34 -19.20 5.95
N THR A 65 -29.96 -17.94 6.14
CA THR A 65 -30.85 -16.88 6.62
C THR A 65 -32.00 -16.63 5.64
N LEU A 66 -31.70 -16.34 4.38
CA LEU A 66 -32.72 -16.00 3.38
C LEU A 66 -33.66 -17.19 3.09
N LEU A 67 -33.12 -18.41 3.02
CA LEU A 67 -33.92 -19.62 2.85
C LEU A 67 -34.82 -19.90 4.06
N SER A 68 -34.39 -19.59 5.28
CA SER A 68 -35.25 -19.74 6.46
C SER A 68 -36.46 -18.78 6.45
N ILE A 69 -36.29 -17.59 5.85
CA ILE A 69 -37.35 -16.57 5.71
C ILE A 69 -38.23 -16.81 4.48
N ARG A 70 -37.88 -17.74 3.57
CA ARG A 70 -38.57 -17.97 2.28
C ARG A 70 -40.10 -18.06 2.39
N HIS A 71 -40.60 -18.77 3.41
CA HIS A 71 -42.04 -18.95 3.60
C HIS A 71 -42.71 -17.62 3.98
N ALA A 72 -42.07 -16.82 4.83
CA ALA A 72 -42.58 -15.49 5.18
C ALA A 72 -42.60 -14.54 3.98
N ILE A 73 -41.61 -14.63 3.07
CA ILE A 73 -41.59 -13.86 1.81
C ILE A 73 -42.77 -14.26 0.93
N ILE A 74 -42.97 -15.56 0.69
CA ILE A 74 -44.06 -16.08 -0.16
C ILE A 74 -45.42 -15.69 0.39
N THR A 75 -45.67 -15.92 1.69
CA THR A 75 -46.93 -15.54 2.34
C THR A 75 -47.16 -14.02 2.30
N PHE A 76 -46.12 -13.22 2.51
CA PHE A 76 -46.26 -11.77 2.44
C PHE A 76 -46.61 -11.30 1.03
N VAL A 77 -45.90 -11.74 0.00
CA VAL A 77 -46.13 -11.30 -1.39
C VAL A 77 -47.44 -11.82 -1.95
N ASN A 78 -47.74 -13.11 -1.76
CA ASN A 78 -48.91 -13.73 -2.37
C ASN A 78 -50.22 -13.36 -1.66
N GLU A 79 -50.20 -13.16 -0.33
CA GLU A 79 -51.42 -12.95 0.46
C GLU A 79 -51.54 -11.54 1.05
N ARG A 80 -50.50 -11.03 1.72
CA ARG A 80 -50.61 -9.79 2.52
C ARG A 80 -50.36 -8.51 1.72
N LEU A 81 -49.49 -8.54 0.72
CA LEU A 81 -49.20 -7.41 -0.16
C LEU A 81 -50.42 -7.05 -1.01
N ARG A 82 -51.15 -8.07 -1.48
CA ARG A 82 -52.47 -7.93 -2.14
C ARG A 82 -53.44 -7.12 -1.30
N LEU A 83 -53.57 -7.48 -0.02
CA LEU A 83 -54.47 -6.80 0.93
C LEU A 83 -54.03 -5.36 1.24
N ARG A 84 -52.72 -5.08 1.31
CA ARG A 84 -52.19 -3.72 1.57
C ARG A 84 -52.31 -2.78 0.37
N LEU A 85 -52.13 -3.27 -0.85
CA LEU A 85 -52.20 -2.44 -2.07
C LEU A 85 -53.64 -2.10 -2.50
N ARG A 86 -54.67 -2.59 -1.77
CA ARG A 86 -56.11 -2.39 -2.07
C ARG A 86 -56.46 -2.68 -3.54
N LEU A 87 -55.78 -3.63 -4.16
CA LEU A 87 -56.10 -4.06 -5.52
C LEU A 87 -57.41 -4.88 -5.46
N VAL A 88 -58.39 -4.40 -6.23
CA VAL A 88 -59.83 -4.71 -6.23
C VAL A 88 -60.18 -6.20 -6.04
N GLN A 89 -61.28 -6.46 -5.33
CA GLN A 89 -61.82 -7.76 -4.92
C GLN A 89 -62.09 -8.78 -6.05
N ASP A 90 -62.10 -8.38 -7.32
CA ASP A 90 -62.62 -9.22 -8.42
C ASP A 90 -61.58 -10.04 -9.19
N MET A 91 -60.29 -9.89 -8.92
CA MET A 91 -59.28 -10.81 -9.47
C MET A 91 -58.96 -11.88 -8.43
N ASN A 92 -59.64 -13.03 -8.51
CA ASN A 92 -59.37 -14.21 -7.65
C ASN A 92 -58.07 -14.96 -8.02
N ARG A 93 -57.13 -14.29 -8.69
CA ARG A 93 -55.81 -14.83 -9.05
C ARG A 93 -54.73 -13.97 -8.39
N PRO A 94 -53.69 -14.58 -7.79
CA PRO A 94 -52.58 -13.83 -7.21
C PRO A 94 -51.89 -13.00 -8.30
N ILE A 95 -51.63 -11.72 -8.02
CA ILE A 95 -50.96 -10.78 -8.95
C ILE A 95 -49.57 -11.29 -9.33
N PHE A 96 -48.89 -11.96 -8.38
CA PHE A 96 -47.65 -12.70 -8.59
C PHE A 96 -47.83 -14.11 -8.02
N ASN A 97 -47.65 -15.16 -8.83
CA ASN A 97 -47.61 -16.54 -8.34
C ASN A 97 -46.16 -16.98 -8.16
N LEU A 98 -45.53 -16.53 -7.07
CA LEU A 98 -44.15 -16.90 -6.77
C LEU A 98 -44.09 -18.37 -6.36
N SER A 99 -43.52 -19.21 -7.24
CA SER A 99 -43.21 -20.61 -6.94
C SER A 99 -42.10 -20.70 -5.88
N GLN A 100 -42.25 -21.62 -4.93
CA GLN A 100 -41.28 -21.88 -3.87
C GLN A 100 -39.88 -22.20 -4.42
N GLN A 101 -39.81 -22.96 -5.52
CA GLN A 101 -38.55 -23.30 -6.18
C GLN A 101 -37.90 -22.06 -6.81
N LYS A 102 -38.68 -21.22 -7.50
CA LYS A 102 -38.17 -20.00 -8.13
C LYS A 102 -37.63 -19.01 -7.10
N VAL A 103 -38.35 -18.82 -5.99
CA VAL A 103 -37.89 -17.95 -4.89
C VAL A 103 -36.61 -18.50 -4.25
N ALA A 104 -36.54 -19.80 -4.00
CA ALA A 104 -35.32 -20.40 -3.44
C ALA A 104 -34.10 -20.22 -4.34
N ILE A 105 -34.25 -20.43 -5.66
CA ILE A 105 -33.18 -20.21 -6.63
C ILE A 105 -32.74 -18.74 -6.64
N TRP A 106 -33.68 -17.79 -6.69
CA TRP A 106 -33.34 -16.37 -6.66
C TRP A 106 -32.65 -15.95 -5.36
N LEU A 107 -33.08 -16.46 -4.21
CA LEU A 107 -32.42 -16.19 -2.93
C LEU A 107 -31.00 -16.77 -2.89
N LEU A 108 -30.77 -17.96 -3.47
CA LEU A 108 -29.44 -18.52 -3.61
C LEU A 108 -28.55 -17.66 -4.52
N VAL A 109 -29.07 -17.23 -5.67
CA VAL A 109 -28.33 -16.33 -6.59
C VAL A 109 -27.99 -15.01 -5.89
N ILE A 110 -28.94 -14.38 -5.21
CA ILE A 110 -28.71 -13.16 -4.43
C ILE A 110 -27.67 -13.41 -3.33
N SER A 111 -27.74 -14.55 -2.64
CA SER A 111 -26.77 -14.91 -1.60
C SER A 111 -25.37 -15.04 -2.18
N ILE A 112 -25.20 -15.68 -3.34
CA ILE A 112 -23.91 -15.80 -4.02
C ILE A 112 -23.39 -14.41 -4.38
N VAL A 113 -24.21 -13.59 -5.05
CA VAL A 113 -23.80 -12.26 -5.51
C VAL A 113 -23.40 -11.36 -4.34
N VAL A 114 -24.20 -11.31 -3.28
CA VAL A 114 -23.92 -10.48 -2.10
C VAL A 114 -22.70 -11.01 -1.34
N SER A 115 -22.61 -12.32 -1.11
CA SER A 115 -21.51 -12.89 -0.31
C SER A 115 -20.15 -12.74 -1.00
N PHE A 116 -20.08 -13.07 -2.29
CA PHE A 116 -18.85 -12.91 -3.06
C PHE A 116 -18.56 -11.44 -3.40
N GLY A 117 -19.59 -10.59 -3.53
CA GLY A 117 -19.41 -9.14 -3.67
C GLY A 117 -18.80 -8.49 -2.43
N VAL A 118 -19.32 -8.81 -1.24
CA VAL A 118 -18.75 -8.37 0.05
C VAL A 118 -17.35 -8.95 0.25
N SER A 119 -17.18 -10.24 -0.04
CA SER A 119 -15.88 -10.90 0.10
C SER A 119 -14.84 -10.38 -0.88
N PHE A 120 -15.24 -9.91 -2.06
CA PHE A 120 -14.34 -9.29 -3.03
C PHE A 120 -13.69 -8.04 -2.45
N VAL A 121 -14.48 -7.18 -1.81
CA VAL A 121 -13.99 -5.97 -1.12
C VAL A 121 -13.01 -6.34 0.00
N ALA A 122 -13.41 -7.26 0.89
CA ALA A 122 -12.56 -7.68 2.02
C ALA A 122 -11.24 -8.34 1.56
N GLY A 123 -11.28 -9.17 0.51
CA GLY A 123 -10.09 -9.82 -0.02
C GLY A 123 -9.14 -8.87 -0.73
N PHE A 124 -9.64 -7.76 -1.29
CA PHE A 124 -8.78 -6.75 -1.90
C PHE A 124 -7.91 -6.04 -0.85
N THR A 125 -8.44 -5.83 0.36
CA THR A 125 -7.76 -5.08 1.42
C THR A 125 -6.95 -5.96 2.36
N GLY A 126 -7.36 -7.20 2.64
CA GLY A 126 -6.79 -8.02 3.71
C GLY A 126 -5.76 -9.09 3.31
N TRP A 127 -5.46 -9.26 2.02
CA TRP A 127 -4.61 -10.38 1.56
C TRP A 127 -3.20 -10.35 2.14
N LEU A 128 -2.62 -9.15 2.31
CA LEU A 128 -1.27 -9.00 2.86
C LEU A 128 -1.26 -9.31 4.36
N ASP A 129 -2.29 -8.91 5.10
CA ASP A 129 -2.45 -9.24 6.53
C ASP A 129 -2.46 -10.75 6.76
N VAL A 130 -3.15 -11.51 5.90
CA VAL A 130 -3.21 -12.97 5.98
C VAL A 130 -1.82 -13.59 5.76
N LEU A 131 -1.10 -13.14 4.73
CA LEU A 131 0.23 -13.64 4.44
C LEU A 131 1.23 -13.24 5.53
N ALA A 132 1.13 -12.01 6.04
CA ALA A 132 1.95 -11.52 7.14
C ALA A 132 1.69 -12.30 8.43
N PHE A 133 0.43 -12.64 8.73
CA PHE A 133 0.06 -13.50 9.86
C PHE A 133 0.71 -14.88 9.76
N ILE A 134 0.67 -15.51 8.58
CA ILE A 134 1.23 -16.85 8.35
C ILE A 134 2.76 -16.83 8.43
N HIS A 135 3.40 -15.80 7.88
CA HIS A 135 4.86 -15.71 7.73
C HIS A 135 5.53 -14.81 8.77
N ALA A 136 4.81 -14.44 9.84
CA ALA A 136 5.25 -13.49 10.83
C ALA A 136 6.68 -13.75 11.33
N THR A 137 7.41 -12.65 11.59
CA THR A 137 8.76 -12.69 12.14
C THR A 137 8.76 -11.99 13.50
N PRO A 138 9.29 -12.62 14.57
CA PRO A 138 9.35 -11.98 15.88
C PRO A 138 10.27 -10.76 15.85
N PHE A 139 9.90 -9.72 16.60
CA PHE A 139 10.75 -8.55 16.80
C PHE A 139 11.81 -8.79 17.88
N GLY A 140 11.54 -9.66 18.85
CA GLY A 140 12.40 -9.84 20.03
C GLY A 140 12.27 -8.72 21.06
N GLN A 141 11.30 -7.82 20.86
CA GLN A 141 10.91 -6.76 21.77
C GLN A 141 9.41 -6.87 22.02
N SER A 142 8.99 -6.63 23.25
CA SER A 142 7.59 -6.75 23.66
C SER A 142 6.98 -5.39 24.01
N ASP A 143 5.66 -5.29 23.89
CA ASP A 143 4.92 -4.14 24.39
C ASP A 143 4.98 -4.08 25.94
N PRO A 144 5.00 -2.88 26.52
CA PRO A 144 5.23 -2.70 27.95
C PRO A 144 4.03 -3.05 28.83
N ILE A 145 2.83 -3.20 28.27
CA ILE A 145 1.58 -3.36 29.04
C ILE A 145 1.13 -4.82 29.11
N PHE A 146 1.09 -5.50 27.97
CA PHE A 146 0.59 -6.86 27.81
C PHE A 146 1.70 -7.89 27.59
N GLY A 147 2.96 -7.47 27.40
CA GLY A 147 4.10 -8.36 27.23
C GLY A 147 4.04 -9.22 25.96
N LYS A 148 3.34 -8.75 24.93
CA LYS A 148 3.27 -9.37 23.61
C LYS A 148 4.43 -8.85 22.77
N ASP A 149 5.09 -9.76 22.04
CA ASP A 149 6.07 -9.37 21.03
C ASP A 149 5.44 -8.41 20.02
N LEU A 150 6.19 -7.39 19.58
CA LEU A 150 5.69 -6.39 18.62
C LEU A 150 5.18 -7.03 17.31
N ALA A 151 5.63 -8.24 16.95
CA ALA A 151 5.09 -9.02 15.83
C ALA A 151 3.58 -9.31 15.95
N PHE A 152 3.05 -9.40 17.18
CA PHE A 152 1.60 -9.51 17.38
C PHE A 152 0.88 -8.31 16.77
N TYR A 153 1.38 -7.10 17.02
CA TYR A 153 0.78 -5.85 16.55
C TYR A 153 0.99 -5.62 15.05
N PHE A 154 2.17 -5.95 14.52
CA PHE A 154 2.48 -5.77 13.10
C PHE A 154 1.79 -6.79 12.19
N PHE A 155 1.62 -8.04 12.64
CA PHE A 155 1.25 -9.13 11.74
C PHE A 155 0.00 -9.91 12.17
N GLN A 156 -0.34 -9.95 13.47
CA GLN A 156 -1.45 -10.79 13.95
C GLN A 156 -2.72 -9.99 14.22
N LEU A 157 -2.59 -8.86 14.93
CA LEU A 157 -3.71 -7.98 15.24
C LEU A 157 -4.42 -7.45 13.98
N PRO A 158 -3.71 -7.00 12.91
CA PRO A 158 -4.37 -6.57 11.67
C PRO A 158 -5.17 -7.71 11.02
N PHE A 159 -4.64 -8.93 11.00
CA PHE A 159 -5.38 -10.10 10.52
C PHE A 159 -6.67 -10.35 11.32
N TRP A 160 -6.60 -10.30 12.65
CA TRP A 160 -7.79 -10.50 13.49
C TRP A 160 -8.83 -9.39 13.32
N ILE A 161 -8.39 -8.14 13.13
CA ILE A 161 -9.28 -7.00 12.84
C ILE A 161 -9.92 -7.17 11.45
N THR A 162 -9.14 -7.53 10.43
CA THR A 162 -9.62 -7.84 9.08
C THR A 162 -10.66 -8.97 9.13
N LEU A 163 -10.42 -10.03 9.91
CA LEU A 163 -11.36 -11.11 10.11
C LEU A 163 -12.65 -10.65 10.80
N PHE A 164 -12.54 -9.86 11.87
CA PHE A 164 -13.71 -9.29 12.55
C PHE A 164 -14.54 -8.42 11.61
N ASN A 165 -13.90 -7.51 10.86
CA ASN A 165 -14.58 -6.61 9.92
C ASN A 165 -15.24 -7.36 8.76
N ALA A 166 -14.61 -8.44 8.27
CA ALA A 166 -15.16 -9.27 7.20
C ALA A 166 -16.50 -9.95 7.58
N PHE A 167 -16.73 -10.24 8.87
CA PHE A 167 -17.94 -10.95 9.32
C PHE A 167 -18.93 -10.08 10.09
N PHE A 168 -18.47 -9.21 10.99
CA PHE A 168 -19.35 -8.45 11.88
C PHE A 168 -20.27 -7.51 11.10
N GLY A 169 -19.72 -6.68 10.21
CA GLY A 169 -20.50 -5.70 9.43
C GLY A 169 -21.59 -6.36 8.57
N PRO A 170 -21.25 -7.34 7.71
CA PRO A 170 -22.23 -8.04 6.89
C PRO A 170 -23.30 -8.79 7.70
N LEU A 171 -22.91 -9.49 8.77
CA LEU A 171 -23.86 -10.22 9.62
C LEU A 171 -24.74 -9.25 10.44
N PHE A 172 -24.22 -8.10 10.83
CA PHE A 172 -24.99 -7.06 11.51
C PHE A 172 -26.07 -6.52 10.57
N LEU A 173 -25.72 -6.16 9.34
CA LEU A 173 -26.68 -5.71 8.33
C LEU A 173 -27.71 -6.79 8.00
N LEU A 174 -27.27 -8.04 7.83
CA LEU A 174 -28.17 -9.18 7.60
C LEU A 174 -29.19 -9.32 8.73
N THR A 175 -28.74 -9.23 9.98
CA THR A 175 -29.60 -9.32 11.16
C THR A 175 -30.54 -8.14 11.27
N LEU A 176 -30.05 -6.93 10.99
CA LEU A 176 -30.85 -5.70 10.99
C LEU A 176 -31.97 -5.76 9.95
N PHE A 177 -31.64 -6.06 8.69
CA PHE A 177 -32.65 -6.18 7.62
C PHE A 177 -33.62 -7.33 7.85
N THR A 178 -33.14 -8.46 8.38
CA THR A 178 -34.01 -9.58 8.78
C THR A 178 -34.99 -9.17 9.88
N THR A 179 -34.52 -8.43 10.88
CA THR A 179 -35.36 -7.91 11.98
C THR A 179 -36.40 -6.93 11.46
N ILE A 180 -35.99 -5.97 10.62
CA ILE A 180 -36.91 -5.01 9.97
C ILE A 180 -37.95 -5.75 9.12
N PHE A 181 -37.52 -6.73 8.33
CA PHE A 181 -38.43 -7.56 7.53
C PHE A 181 -39.47 -8.26 8.40
N TYR A 182 -39.07 -8.86 9.54
CA TYR A 182 -40.01 -9.49 10.47
C TYR A 182 -40.96 -8.51 11.16
N ILE A 183 -40.53 -7.26 11.40
CA ILE A 183 -41.41 -6.18 11.89
C ILE A 183 -42.43 -5.82 10.81
N LEU A 184 -41.98 -5.53 9.57
CA LEU A 184 -42.84 -5.10 8.47
C LEU A 184 -43.87 -6.16 8.05
N THR A 185 -43.47 -7.42 8.09
CA THR A 185 -44.35 -8.58 7.81
C THR A 185 -45.26 -8.92 8.98
N GLY A 186 -45.09 -8.32 10.16
CA GLY A 186 -45.93 -8.56 11.34
C GLY A 186 -45.71 -9.91 12.02
N VAL A 187 -44.54 -10.53 11.79
CA VAL A 187 -44.07 -11.72 12.52
C VAL A 187 -43.64 -11.32 13.94
N ILE A 188 -42.96 -10.18 14.06
CA ILE A 188 -42.70 -9.53 15.35
C ILE A 188 -43.89 -8.61 15.66
N ARG A 189 -44.50 -8.79 16.84
CA ARG A 189 -45.61 -7.95 17.30
C ARG A 189 -45.29 -7.34 18.66
N PHE A 190 -45.45 -6.03 18.77
CA PHE A 190 -45.35 -5.28 20.01
C PHE A 190 -46.72 -5.26 20.68
N ARG A 191 -46.87 -5.96 21.81
CA ARG A 191 -48.13 -6.06 22.57
C ARG A 191 -48.24 -5.01 23.68
N SER A 192 -47.11 -4.47 24.14
CA SER A 192 -47.03 -3.47 25.20
C SER A 192 -45.95 -2.44 24.89
N LYS A 193 -46.15 -1.18 25.30
CA LYS A 193 -45.12 -0.13 25.27
C LYS A 193 -44.15 -0.21 26.45
N LYS A 194 -44.46 -1.02 27.48
CA LYS A 194 -43.58 -1.23 28.64
C LYS A 194 -42.47 -2.21 28.28
N LEU A 195 -41.22 -1.73 28.34
CA LEU A 195 -40.03 -2.57 28.22
C LEU A 195 -40.03 -3.63 29.35
N TRP A 196 -39.57 -4.85 29.06
CA TRP A 196 -39.40 -5.98 30.00
C TRP A 196 -40.63 -6.64 30.62
N GLN A 197 -41.85 -6.31 30.23
CA GLN A 197 -43.01 -7.14 30.57
C GLN A 197 -42.97 -8.48 29.81
N ARG A 198 -43.34 -9.59 30.47
CA ARG A 198 -43.47 -10.90 29.81
C ARG A 198 -44.46 -10.76 28.63
N GLU A 199 -44.09 -11.30 27.48
CA GLU A 199 -44.84 -11.16 26.21
C GLU A 199 -44.98 -9.73 25.64
N ALA A 200 -44.24 -8.72 26.12
CA ALA A 200 -44.25 -7.38 25.53
C ALA A 200 -43.91 -7.39 24.03
N VAL A 201 -43.00 -8.29 23.63
CA VAL A 201 -42.64 -8.56 22.23
C VAL A 201 -42.85 -10.05 21.93
N SER A 202 -43.77 -10.32 21.00
CA SER A 202 -44.03 -11.66 20.48
C SER A 202 -43.19 -11.89 19.22
N LEU A 203 -42.22 -12.81 19.28
CA LEU A 203 -41.30 -13.11 18.18
C LEU A 203 -41.77 -14.27 17.27
N GLY A 204 -42.81 -15.03 17.67
CA GLY A 204 -43.39 -16.09 16.84
C GLY A 204 -42.37 -17.08 16.28
N SER A 205 -42.47 -17.39 14.99
CA SER A 205 -41.53 -18.27 14.28
C SER A 205 -40.14 -17.65 14.04
N ALA A 206 -40.00 -16.33 14.15
CA ALA A 206 -38.71 -15.64 14.00
C ALA A 206 -37.78 -15.82 15.21
N ARG A 207 -38.31 -16.26 16.36
CA ARG A 207 -37.56 -16.38 17.63
C ARG A 207 -36.27 -17.17 17.48
N LYS A 208 -36.36 -18.41 16.97
CA LYS A 208 -35.19 -19.30 16.82
C LYS A 208 -34.18 -18.77 15.79
N HIS A 209 -34.67 -18.12 14.75
CA HIS A 209 -33.81 -17.57 13.72
C HIS A 209 -33.02 -16.35 14.23
N LEU A 210 -33.71 -15.39 14.85
CA LEU A 210 -33.07 -14.22 15.47
C LEU A 210 -32.15 -14.62 16.62
N ALA A 211 -32.45 -15.70 17.35
CA ALA A 211 -31.59 -16.24 18.38
C ALA A 211 -30.20 -16.63 17.88
N VAL A 212 -30.12 -17.33 16.74
CA VAL A 212 -28.84 -17.71 16.14
C VAL A 212 -28.07 -16.47 15.67
N LEU A 213 -28.74 -15.57 14.95
CA LEU A 213 -28.11 -14.36 14.40
C LEU A 213 -27.59 -13.43 15.50
N ILE A 214 -28.43 -13.13 16.49
CA ILE A 214 -28.07 -12.29 17.64
C ILE A 214 -27.00 -12.97 18.49
N GLY A 215 -27.09 -14.29 18.70
CA GLY A 215 -26.10 -15.06 19.45
C GLY A 215 -24.71 -15.00 18.82
N ILE A 216 -24.61 -15.16 17.49
CA ILE A 216 -23.36 -15.03 16.73
C ILE A 216 -22.85 -13.58 16.80
N LEU A 217 -23.71 -12.58 16.63
CA LEU A 217 -23.30 -11.18 16.71
C LEU A 217 -22.73 -10.81 18.09
N PHE A 218 -23.32 -11.32 19.17
CA PHE A 218 -22.77 -11.11 20.51
C PHE A 218 -21.42 -11.83 20.70
N ALA A 219 -21.25 -13.04 20.17
CA ALA A 219 -19.97 -13.73 20.21
C ALA A 219 -18.88 -12.96 19.42
N LEU A 220 -19.21 -12.49 18.22
CA LEU A 220 -18.32 -11.63 17.42
C LEU A 220 -18.03 -10.31 18.13
N LYS A 221 -19.03 -9.70 18.79
CA LYS A 221 -18.81 -8.45 19.52
C LYS A 221 -17.93 -8.65 20.76
N ALA A 222 -18.03 -9.79 21.45
CA ALA A 222 -17.09 -10.17 22.50
C ALA A 222 -15.66 -10.26 21.96
N PHE A 223 -15.48 -10.88 20.79
CA PHE A 223 -14.19 -10.92 20.11
C PHE A 223 -13.70 -9.52 19.71
N GLY A 224 -14.58 -8.65 19.19
CA GLY A 224 -14.26 -7.25 18.89
C GLY A 224 -13.75 -6.49 20.12
N TYR A 225 -14.44 -6.60 21.27
CA TYR A 225 -13.98 -5.98 22.51
C TYR A 225 -12.64 -6.54 23.02
N TYR A 226 -12.36 -7.82 22.75
CA TYR A 226 -11.04 -8.40 23.02
C TYR A 226 -9.95 -7.79 22.13
N LEU A 227 -10.24 -7.48 20.87
CA LEU A 227 -9.31 -6.75 20.00
C LEU A 227 -9.15 -5.29 20.44
N ASP A 228 -10.23 -4.64 20.90
CA ASP A 228 -10.21 -3.26 21.40
C ASP A 228 -9.25 -3.08 22.58
N ILE A 229 -9.03 -4.13 23.40
CA ILE A 229 -8.05 -4.11 24.50
C ILE A 229 -6.64 -3.78 23.99
N TYR A 230 -6.24 -4.37 22.86
CA TYR A 230 -4.91 -4.14 22.28
C TYR A 230 -4.85 -2.81 21.52
N GLN A 231 -6.00 -2.36 20.99
CA GLN A 231 -6.09 -1.05 20.34
C GLN A 231 -5.94 0.13 21.31
N LEU A 232 -6.13 -0.08 22.63
CA LEU A 232 -5.83 0.95 23.64
C LEU A 232 -4.39 1.47 23.55
N LEU A 233 -3.44 0.65 23.09
CA LEU A 233 -2.04 1.06 22.97
C LEU A 233 -1.77 2.06 21.83
N TYR A 234 -2.82 2.44 21.08
CA TYR A 234 -2.78 3.44 20.01
C TYR A 234 -3.64 4.66 20.35
N SER A 235 -4.21 4.72 21.55
CA SER A 235 -5.00 5.87 21.99
C SER A 235 -4.18 7.16 21.94
N VAL A 236 -4.81 8.29 21.64
CA VAL A 236 -4.15 9.60 21.61
C VAL A 236 -4.85 10.53 22.61
N HIS A 237 -4.09 11.01 23.58
CA HIS A 237 -4.56 11.91 24.64
C HIS A 237 -3.76 13.20 24.61
N GLY A 238 -4.29 14.22 23.91
CA GLY A 238 -3.56 15.47 23.68
C GLY A 238 -2.31 15.22 22.85
N HIS A 239 -1.13 15.35 23.47
CA HIS A 239 0.17 15.11 22.83
C HIS A 239 0.78 13.74 23.16
N ILE A 240 0.13 12.95 24.02
CA ILE A 240 0.62 11.65 24.48
C ILE A 240 -0.01 10.55 23.63
N VAL A 241 0.82 9.60 23.18
CA VAL A 241 0.39 8.44 22.37
C VAL A 241 0.56 7.15 23.16
N GLY A 242 -0.49 6.33 23.14
CA GLY A 242 -0.59 5.06 23.83
C GLY A 242 -1.61 5.05 24.96
N ALA A 243 -1.75 3.89 25.60
CA ALA A 243 -2.71 3.73 26.69
C ALA A 243 -2.22 4.52 27.92
N GLY A 244 -3.01 5.50 28.34
CA GLY A 244 -2.73 6.31 29.53
C GLY A 244 -3.22 5.66 30.82
N PHE A 245 -3.13 6.38 31.94
CA PHE A 245 -3.59 5.88 33.24
C PHE A 245 -5.08 5.53 33.21
N THR A 246 -5.90 6.42 32.64
CA THR A 246 -7.36 6.23 32.54
C THR A 246 -7.71 5.00 31.70
N ASP A 247 -7.00 4.75 30.61
CA ASP A 247 -7.28 3.59 29.76
C ASP A 247 -7.07 2.27 30.49
N LEU A 248 -5.95 2.14 31.21
CA LEU A 248 -5.60 0.89 31.86
C LEU A 248 -6.42 0.63 33.14
N THR A 249 -6.83 1.70 33.83
CA THR A 249 -7.55 1.59 35.11
C THR A 249 -9.07 1.62 34.94
N ALA A 250 -9.59 2.27 33.90
CA ALA A 250 -11.01 2.41 33.63
C ALA A 250 -11.44 1.61 32.40
N THR A 251 -10.89 1.95 31.24
CA THR A 251 -11.35 1.43 29.94
C THR A 251 -11.08 -0.06 29.80
N LEU A 252 -9.91 -0.54 30.22
CA LEU A 252 -9.53 -1.94 30.13
C LEU A 252 -10.42 -2.87 30.99
N PRO A 253 -10.65 -2.61 32.30
CA PRO A 253 -11.64 -3.37 33.07
C PRO A 253 -13.03 -3.32 32.46
N ALA A 254 -13.42 -2.18 31.91
CA ALA A 254 -14.71 -2.00 31.29
C ALA A 254 -14.88 -2.84 30.02
N LEU A 255 -13.86 -2.90 29.15
CA LEU A 255 -13.81 -3.81 28.01
C LEU A 255 -13.92 -5.28 28.46
N LYS A 256 -13.20 -5.68 29.52
CA LYS A 256 -13.32 -7.04 30.08
C LYS A 256 -14.75 -7.36 30.54
N ILE A 257 -15.43 -6.42 31.18
CA ILE A 257 -16.85 -6.57 31.57
C ILE A 257 -17.73 -6.70 30.33
N LEU A 258 -17.53 -5.87 29.30
CA LEU A 258 -18.27 -5.93 28.04
C LEU A 258 -18.07 -7.25 27.30
N ILE A 259 -16.88 -7.85 27.35
CA ILE A 259 -16.61 -9.20 26.84
C ILE A 259 -17.51 -10.21 27.57
N VAL A 260 -17.52 -10.20 28.90
CA VAL A 260 -18.35 -11.13 29.70
C VAL A 260 -19.84 -10.92 29.42
N ILE A 261 -20.33 -9.68 29.38
CA ILE A 261 -21.72 -9.37 29.05
C ILE A 261 -22.08 -9.85 27.65
N SER A 262 -21.18 -9.69 26.68
CA SER A 262 -21.39 -10.16 25.30
C SER A 262 -21.43 -11.69 25.23
N ILE A 263 -20.52 -12.38 25.93
CA ILE A 263 -20.54 -13.85 26.02
C ILE A 263 -21.84 -14.33 26.67
N LEU A 264 -22.25 -13.73 27.79
CA LEU A 264 -23.52 -14.04 28.44
C LEU A 264 -24.70 -13.75 27.51
N GLY A 265 -24.68 -12.64 26.77
CA GLY A 265 -25.69 -12.31 25.77
C GLY A 265 -25.79 -13.34 24.66
N SER A 266 -24.64 -13.85 24.19
CA SER A 266 -24.57 -14.95 23.24
C SER A 266 -25.19 -16.23 23.79
N ILE A 267 -24.84 -16.62 25.02
CA ILE A 267 -25.38 -17.79 25.71
C ILE A 267 -26.90 -17.65 25.89
N LEU A 268 -27.38 -16.52 26.40
CA LEU A 268 -28.81 -16.27 26.60
C LEU A 268 -29.58 -16.30 25.28
N ALA A 269 -29.00 -15.78 24.20
CA ALA A 269 -29.57 -15.87 22.87
C ALA A 269 -29.70 -17.34 22.42
N PHE A 270 -28.65 -18.15 22.56
CA PHE A 270 -28.71 -19.58 22.21
C PHE A 270 -29.62 -20.39 23.13
N MET A 271 -29.72 -20.06 24.42
CA MET A 271 -30.67 -20.69 25.35
C MET A 271 -32.14 -20.47 24.92
N THR A 272 -32.42 -19.41 24.17
CA THR A 272 -33.75 -19.26 23.58
C THR A 272 -34.06 -20.37 22.60
N LEU A 273 -33.11 -21.03 21.95
CA LEU A 273 -33.42 -22.16 21.06
C LEU A 273 -34.21 -23.26 21.77
N ALA A 274 -33.93 -23.49 23.05
CA ALA A 274 -34.59 -24.47 23.91
C ALA A 274 -35.76 -23.92 24.73
N SER A 275 -35.86 -22.60 24.94
CA SER A 275 -36.91 -21.97 25.75
C SER A 275 -37.88 -21.11 24.91
N ASN A 276 -39.07 -20.82 25.43
CA ASN A 276 -40.05 -19.95 24.75
C ASN A 276 -39.99 -18.48 25.21
N GLU A 277 -38.94 -18.10 25.95
CA GLU A 277 -38.83 -16.79 26.60
C GLU A 277 -38.11 -15.78 25.69
N SER A 278 -38.86 -14.83 25.10
CA SER A 278 -38.30 -13.82 24.18
C SER A 278 -37.47 -12.73 24.87
N ARG A 279 -37.63 -12.54 26.19
CA ARG A 279 -36.86 -11.56 26.98
C ARG A 279 -35.35 -11.83 26.98
N LEU A 280 -34.96 -13.09 26.82
CA LEU A 280 -33.57 -13.51 26.76
C LEU A 280 -32.82 -12.93 25.53
N LEU A 281 -33.54 -12.50 24.49
CA LEU A 281 -32.95 -11.84 23.31
C LEU A 281 -32.87 -10.31 23.46
N THR A 282 -33.79 -9.69 24.20
CA THR A 282 -33.84 -8.23 24.34
C THR A 282 -33.03 -7.70 25.52
N LEU A 283 -32.88 -8.50 26.58
CA LEU A 283 -32.14 -8.14 27.79
C LEU A 283 -30.64 -7.87 27.51
N PRO A 284 -29.90 -8.72 26.76
CA PRO A 284 -28.48 -8.48 26.50
C PRO A 284 -28.24 -7.26 25.60
N VAL A 285 -29.17 -6.99 24.67
CA VAL A 285 -29.09 -5.84 23.76
C VAL A 285 -29.16 -4.55 24.58
N ALA A 286 -30.17 -4.42 25.44
CA ALA A 286 -30.30 -3.27 26.33
C ALA A 286 -29.08 -3.15 27.28
N GLY A 287 -28.59 -4.28 27.80
CA GLY A 287 -27.41 -4.34 28.65
C GLY A 287 -26.15 -3.76 27.99
N ILE A 288 -25.83 -4.16 26.75
CA ILE A 288 -24.67 -3.61 26.04
C ILE A 288 -24.84 -2.13 25.73
N PHE A 289 -26.03 -1.67 25.35
CA PHE A 289 -26.24 -0.23 25.08
C PHE A 289 -26.07 0.62 26.33
N VAL A 290 -26.67 0.21 27.45
CA VAL A 290 -26.57 0.95 28.72
C VAL A 290 -25.15 0.90 29.26
N VAL A 291 -24.56 -0.29 29.34
CA VAL A 291 -23.22 -0.49 29.90
C VAL A 291 -22.17 0.13 28.97
N GLY A 292 -22.32 -0.01 27.66
CA GLY A 292 -21.46 0.66 26.67
C GLY A 292 -21.54 2.19 26.77
N PHE A 293 -22.74 2.77 26.92
CA PHE A 293 -22.87 4.22 27.11
C PHE A 293 -22.18 4.71 28.40
N LEU A 294 -22.37 4.00 29.51
CA LEU A 294 -21.70 4.32 30.78
C LEU A 294 -20.17 4.22 30.67
N ILE A 295 -19.69 3.19 29.97
CA ILE A 295 -18.27 2.86 29.82
C ILE A 295 -17.53 3.80 28.88
N TYR A 296 -18.11 4.15 27.73
CA TYR A 296 -17.42 5.02 26.76
C TYR A 296 -17.70 6.51 26.99
N GLY A 297 -18.76 6.87 27.71
CA GLY A 297 -19.14 8.26 27.92
C GLY A 297 -18.80 8.81 29.30
N ILE A 298 -19.17 8.10 30.37
CA ILE A 298 -19.23 8.69 31.72
C ILE A 298 -18.00 8.31 32.56
N ILE A 299 -17.64 7.02 32.63
CA ILE A 299 -16.60 6.54 33.55
C ILE A 299 -15.20 7.10 33.22
N PRO A 300 -14.71 7.05 31.95
CA PRO A 300 -13.40 7.61 31.61
C PRO A 300 -13.33 9.11 31.85
N ALA A 301 -14.40 9.84 31.54
CA ALA A 301 -14.46 11.28 31.76
C ALA A 301 -14.34 11.63 33.25
N LEU A 302 -15.03 10.90 34.13
CA LEU A 302 -14.93 11.10 35.58
C LEU A 302 -13.53 10.80 36.10
N ILE A 303 -12.90 9.69 35.70
CA ILE A 303 -11.55 9.33 36.15
C ILE A 303 -10.52 10.34 35.63
N GLN A 304 -10.65 10.75 34.37
CA GLN A 304 -9.79 11.77 33.79
C GLN A 304 -9.89 13.07 34.57
N SER A 305 -11.10 13.57 34.84
CA SER A 305 -11.31 14.85 35.52
C SER A 305 -10.95 14.83 37.01
N PHE A 306 -11.26 13.75 37.74
CA PHE A 306 -11.13 13.72 39.20
C PHE A 306 -9.83 13.07 39.70
N VAL A 307 -9.17 12.23 38.90
CA VAL A 307 -7.98 11.48 39.32
C VAL A 307 -6.74 11.87 38.52
N VAL A 308 -6.86 11.96 37.19
CA VAL A 308 -5.71 12.22 36.32
C VAL A 308 -5.36 13.70 36.28
N LEU A 309 -6.27 14.59 35.84
CA LEU A 309 -5.97 16.02 35.72
C LEU A 309 -5.38 16.67 36.99
N PRO A 310 -5.78 16.31 38.23
CA PRO A 310 -5.15 16.85 39.44
C PRO A 310 -3.69 16.42 39.66
N ASN A 311 -3.25 15.27 39.13
CA ASN A 311 -1.92 14.69 39.32
C ASN A 311 -1.34 14.13 38.01
N GLU A 312 -1.58 14.83 36.91
CA GLU A 312 -1.44 14.29 35.55
C GLU A 312 -0.02 13.81 35.26
N LEU A 313 0.99 14.65 35.54
CA LEU A 313 2.38 14.30 35.34
C LEU A 313 2.76 13.00 36.07
N SER A 314 2.42 12.85 37.35
CA SER A 314 2.79 11.66 38.12
C SER A 314 2.07 10.40 37.64
N LYS A 315 0.83 10.52 37.15
CA LYS A 315 0.03 9.38 36.69
C LYS A 315 0.38 8.96 35.27
N GLU A 316 0.73 9.92 34.41
CA GLU A 316 1.04 9.68 33.01
C GLU A 316 2.55 9.42 32.75
N GLN A 317 3.43 9.78 33.69
CA GLN A 317 4.88 9.62 33.56
C GLN A 317 5.35 8.26 32.98
N PRO A 318 4.92 7.09 33.51
CA PRO A 318 5.39 5.81 32.95
C PRO A 318 4.91 5.57 31.52
N TYR A 319 3.72 6.06 31.15
CA TYR A 319 3.18 5.89 29.80
C TYR A 319 3.85 6.82 28.79
N ILE A 320 4.19 8.03 29.22
CA ILE A 320 5.03 8.97 28.45
C ILE A 320 6.41 8.36 28.21
N GLN A 321 6.98 7.69 29.21
CA GLN A 321 8.27 7.01 29.05
C GLN A 321 8.20 5.91 27.97
N HIS A 322 7.12 5.12 27.95
CA HIS A 322 6.88 4.14 26.89
C HIS A 322 6.72 4.78 25.51
N GLU A 323 6.04 5.94 25.43
CA GLU A 323 5.94 6.70 24.17
C GLU A 323 7.33 7.12 23.67
N ILE A 324 8.15 7.68 24.54
CA ILE A 324 9.51 8.12 24.20
C ILE A 324 10.34 6.93 23.69
N GLU A 325 10.33 5.82 24.42
CA GLU A 325 11.11 4.62 24.07
C GLU A 325 10.67 4.00 22.75
N LEU A 326 9.36 3.77 22.57
CA LEU A 326 8.84 3.11 21.37
C LEU A 326 8.81 4.03 20.16
N THR A 327 8.65 5.34 20.34
CA THR A 327 8.86 6.29 19.25
C THR A 327 10.33 6.30 18.83
N ARG A 328 11.27 6.41 19.77
CA ARG A 328 12.71 6.38 19.43
C ARG A 328 13.09 5.08 18.73
N PHE A 329 12.59 3.94 19.19
CA PHE A 329 12.73 2.66 18.51
C PHE A 329 12.11 2.68 17.11
N GLY A 330 10.86 3.14 16.95
CA GLY A 330 10.13 3.16 15.69
C GLY A 330 10.85 3.88 14.56
N TYR A 331 11.54 4.98 14.90
CA TYR A 331 12.31 5.79 13.95
C TYR A 331 13.82 5.52 13.97
N GLY A 332 14.30 4.59 14.81
CA GLY A 332 15.72 4.26 14.95
C GLY A 332 16.56 5.36 15.60
N LEU A 333 15.94 6.26 16.39
CA LEU A 333 16.61 7.33 17.12
C LEU A 333 17.41 6.81 18.32
N ASP A 334 17.08 5.61 18.81
CA ASP A 334 17.81 4.88 19.84
C ASP A 334 19.22 4.43 19.41
N LYS A 335 19.49 4.43 18.10
CA LYS A 335 20.79 4.07 17.52
C LYS A 335 21.69 5.27 17.24
N ILE A 336 21.22 6.49 17.50
CA ILE A 336 22.01 7.71 17.27
C ILE A 336 23.11 7.81 18.33
N THR A 337 24.33 8.09 17.88
CA THR A 337 25.46 8.39 18.77
C THR A 337 25.63 9.90 18.87
N GLU A 338 25.53 10.44 20.08
CA GLU A 338 25.76 11.86 20.34
C GLU A 338 27.26 12.11 20.54
N ILE A 339 27.80 13.09 19.81
CA ILE A 339 29.20 13.49 19.88
C ILE A 339 29.25 14.98 20.18
N ASP A 340 29.85 15.35 21.31
CA ASP A 340 30.02 16.76 21.68
C ASP A 340 30.96 17.46 20.69
N TYR A 341 30.44 18.50 20.02
CA TYR A 341 31.22 19.37 19.15
C TYR A 341 31.34 20.76 19.79
N PRO A 342 32.48 21.10 20.42
CA PRO A 342 32.62 22.33 21.20
C PRO A 342 32.72 23.60 20.34
N GLY A 343 32.93 23.45 19.01
CA GLY A 343 32.92 24.57 18.04
C GLY A 343 34.02 25.62 18.21
N ASN A 344 34.91 25.47 19.19
CA ASN A 344 35.95 26.43 19.56
C ASN A 344 37.38 25.90 19.32
N THR A 345 37.52 24.77 18.61
CA THR A 345 38.82 24.19 18.29
C THR A 345 39.58 25.11 17.33
N PRO A 346 40.78 25.60 17.68
CA PRO A 346 41.55 26.49 16.80
C PRO A 346 41.94 25.80 15.50
N ILE A 347 41.71 26.46 14.36
CA ILE A 347 42.13 25.96 13.04
C ILE A 347 43.65 26.10 12.91
N THR A 348 44.35 24.99 12.73
CA THR A 348 45.81 24.95 12.54
C THR A 348 46.17 24.58 11.10
N ILE A 349 47.35 25.02 10.63
CA ILE A 349 47.84 24.66 9.29
C ILE A 349 47.97 23.13 9.14
N SER A 350 48.40 22.43 10.19
CA SER A 350 48.47 20.97 10.21
C SER A 350 47.09 20.32 10.07
N ALA A 351 46.06 20.86 10.73
CA ALA A 351 44.68 20.37 10.58
C ALA A 351 44.16 20.59 9.15
N LEU A 352 44.39 21.76 8.56
CA LEU A 352 43.99 22.03 7.17
C LEU A 352 44.68 21.10 6.17
N LYS A 353 45.96 20.78 6.39
CA LYS A 353 46.70 19.81 5.56
C LYS A 353 46.17 18.38 5.74
N ALA A 354 45.78 18.00 6.96
CA ALA A 354 45.19 16.70 7.23
C ALA A 354 43.80 16.56 6.59
N ASP A 355 43.03 17.65 6.55
CA ASP A 355 41.66 17.70 6.00
C ASP A 355 41.61 18.15 4.53
N GLN A 356 42.72 18.03 3.79
CA GLN A 356 42.78 18.49 2.38
C GLN A 356 41.70 17.83 1.51
N SER A 357 41.36 16.56 1.77
CA SER A 357 40.27 15.87 1.08
C SER A 357 38.92 16.54 1.32
N THR A 358 38.65 17.00 2.54
CA THR A 358 37.43 17.72 2.89
C THR A 358 37.40 19.09 2.21
N LEU A 359 38.50 19.83 2.28
CA LEU A 359 38.64 21.15 1.62
C LEU A 359 38.44 21.06 0.11
N ASN A 360 38.99 20.02 -0.53
CA ASN A 360 38.85 19.74 -1.96
C ASN A 360 37.43 19.25 -2.35
N ASN A 361 36.52 19.11 -1.39
CA ASN A 361 35.13 18.69 -1.60
C ASN A 361 34.11 19.66 -1.00
N ILE A 362 34.53 20.84 -0.54
CA ILE A 362 33.58 21.87 -0.11
C ILE A 362 32.74 22.27 -1.31
N ARG A 363 31.45 21.92 -1.26
CA ARG A 363 30.50 22.20 -2.32
C ARG A 363 30.29 23.71 -2.47
N LEU A 364 30.75 24.25 -3.59
CA LEU A 364 30.51 25.64 -3.99
C LEU A 364 29.25 25.77 -4.86
N ASN A 365 28.90 24.72 -5.60
CA ASN A 365 27.75 24.68 -6.50
C ASN A 365 26.50 24.08 -5.81
N ASP A 366 25.33 24.72 -5.91
CA ASP A 366 24.04 24.20 -5.41
C ASP A 366 23.28 23.45 -6.53
N ALA A 367 22.61 22.35 -6.20
CA ALA A 367 21.92 21.50 -7.19
C ALA A 367 20.79 22.23 -7.93
N ARG A 368 20.08 23.13 -7.26
CA ARG A 368 18.92 23.84 -7.82
C ARG A 368 19.28 24.76 -9.00
N PRO A 369 20.25 25.69 -8.89
CA PRO A 369 20.69 26.49 -10.04
C PRO A 369 21.49 25.68 -11.08
N MET A 370 22.10 24.55 -10.66
CA MET A 370 22.78 23.66 -11.60
C MET A 370 21.83 23.01 -12.58
N LEU A 371 20.61 22.63 -12.17
CA LEU A 371 19.61 22.06 -13.07
C LEU A 371 19.29 22.99 -14.25
N GLN A 372 19.13 24.29 -13.98
CA GLN A 372 18.90 25.29 -15.03
C GLN A 372 20.13 25.42 -15.95
N THR A 373 21.32 25.42 -15.35
CA THR A 373 22.58 25.53 -16.11
C THR A 373 22.79 24.32 -17.03
N TYR A 374 22.49 23.11 -16.56
CA TYR A 374 22.60 21.87 -17.33
C TYR A 374 21.62 21.87 -18.49
N ASN A 375 20.34 22.21 -18.24
CA ASN A 375 19.35 22.30 -19.31
C ASN A 375 19.73 23.36 -20.37
N GLN A 376 20.32 24.50 -19.96
CA GLN A 376 20.72 25.55 -20.90
C GLN A 376 22.01 25.21 -21.68
N LYS A 377 23.00 24.61 -21.03
CA LYS A 377 24.35 24.39 -21.62
C LYS A 377 24.54 23.01 -22.20
N GLN A 378 23.93 21.99 -21.60
CA GLN A 378 24.16 20.57 -21.89
C GLN A 378 22.92 19.85 -22.41
N GLY A 379 21.76 20.51 -22.47
CA GLY A 379 20.57 20.00 -23.16
C GLY A 379 20.84 19.86 -24.66
N ILE A 380 21.51 20.84 -25.28
CA ILE A 380 21.91 20.92 -26.71
C ILE A 380 20.71 20.97 -27.69
N ARG A 381 19.61 20.30 -27.36
CA ARG A 381 18.34 20.23 -28.07
C ARG A 381 17.20 20.31 -27.06
N LEU A 382 16.06 20.86 -27.47
CA LEU A 382 14.91 21.09 -26.59
C LEU A 382 14.30 19.80 -26.03
N TYR A 383 14.41 18.69 -26.75
CA TYR A 383 13.89 17.39 -26.32
C TYR A 383 14.82 16.62 -25.40
N TYR A 384 16.05 17.08 -25.18
CA TYR A 384 16.92 16.53 -24.14
C TYR A 384 16.83 17.40 -22.90
N LYS A 385 16.53 16.76 -21.78
CA LYS A 385 16.23 17.44 -20.54
C LYS A 385 16.87 16.69 -19.38
N PHE A 386 17.39 17.46 -18.44
CA PHE A 386 17.75 16.99 -17.11
C PHE A 386 16.57 17.26 -16.20
N ASN A 387 16.10 16.23 -15.50
CA ASN A 387 14.98 16.34 -14.56
C ASN A 387 15.45 16.79 -13.17
N ASP A 388 16.58 16.22 -12.74
CA ASP A 388 17.21 16.40 -11.45
C ASP A 388 18.72 16.63 -11.59
N ILE A 389 19.38 16.93 -10.47
CA ILE A 389 20.84 16.94 -10.36
C ILE A 389 21.21 16.24 -9.07
N ASP A 390 21.78 15.06 -9.22
CA ASP A 390 22.27 14.23 -8.14
C ASP A 390 23.63 14.66 -7.66
N ILE A 391 23.90 14.30 -6.41
CA ILE A 391 25.20 14.47 -5.78
C ILE A 391 25.75 13.10 -5.45
N ASP A 392 26.92 12.83 -5.99
CA ASP A 392 27.61 11.56 -5.85
C ASP A 392 29.12 11.76 -5.68
N ARG A 393 29.86 10.69 -5.43
CA ARG A 393 31.29 10.72 -5.17
C ARG A 393 32.02 9.71 -6.04
N TYR A 394 33.08 10.17 -6.69
CA TYR A 394 33.93 9.37 -7.57
C TYR A 394 35.39 9.50 -7.13
N THR A 395 36.18 8.46 -7.40
CA THR A 395 37.64 8.58 -7.30
C THR A 395 38.15 8.98 -8.68
N VAL A 396 38.50 10.25 -8.85
CA VAL A 396 38.93 10.83 -10.13
C VAL A 396 40.42 11.10 -10.03
N ASN A 397 41.22 10.47 -10.91
CA ASN A 397 42.70 10.55 -10.86
C ASN A 397 43.29 10.16 -9.49
N GLY A 398 42.68 9.20 -8.80
CA GLY A 398 43.09 8.76 -7.46
C GLY A 398 42.65 9.68 -6.31
N GLU A 399 41.98 10.80 -6.59
CA GLU A 399 41.43 11.69 -5.58
C GLU A 399 39.92 11.48 -5.42
N TYR A 400 39.45 11.42 -4.17
CA TYR A 400 38.02 11.37 -3.90
C TYR A 400 37.39 12.75 -4.15
N ARG A 401 36.44 12.80 -5.10
CA ARG A 401 35.81 14.04 -5.57
C ARG A 401 34.29 13.91 -5.57
N GLN A 402 33.63 14.93 -5.05
CA GLN A 402 32.18 15.10 -5.13
C GLN A 402 31.81 15.67 -6.49
N VAL A 403 30.87 15.00 -7.14
CA VAL A 403 30.41 15.29 -8.48
C VAL A 403 28.91 15.53 -8.42
N MET A 404 28.47 16.53 -9.17
CA MET A 404 27.06 16.76 -9.45
C MET A 404 26.78 16.16 -10.81
N ILE A 405 25.83 15.23 -10.90
CA ILE A 405 25.54 14.47 -12.12
C ILE A 405 24.06 14.56 -12.45
N GLY A 406 23.72 14.66 -13.73
CA GLY A 406 22.35 14.64 -14.19
C GLY A 406 22.21 13.73 -15.41
N PRO A 407 21.20 12.86 -15.47
CA PRO A 407 20.92 12.06 -16.66
C PRO A 407 20.24 12.91 -17.73
N ARG A 408 20.70 12.77 -18.98
CA ARG A 408 20.09 13.45 -20.12
C ARG A 408 18.97 12.59 -20.69
N GLU A 409 17.77 12.82 -20.19
CA GLU A 409 16.58 12.10 -20.59
C GLU A 409 15.89 12.75 -21.79
N ILE A 410 15.00 11.98 -22.44
CA ILE A 410 14.21 12.47 -23.55
C ILE A 410 12.83 12.94 -23.07
N SER A 411 12.50 14.20 -23.35
CA SER A 411 11.21 14.81 -23.06
C SER A 411 10.36 14.80 -24.32
N THR A 412 9.46 13.81 -24.44
CA THR A 412 8.55 13.74 -25.58
C THR A 412 7.55 14.91 -25.69
N PRO A 413 7.10 15.55 -24.59
CA PRO A 413 6.31 16.78 -24.69
C PRO A 413 7.05 17.96 -25.34
N ASP A 414 8.38 18.00 -25.24
CA ASP A 414 9.24 19.08 -25.74
C ASP A 414 9.72 18.86 -27.20
N LEU A 415 9.26 17.78 -27.84
CA LEU A 415 9.41 17.59 -29.28
C LEU A 415 8.63 18.68 -30.06
N ASP A 416 9.13 19.06 -31.23
CA ASP A 416 8.36 19.90 -32.17
C ASP A 416 7.00 19.24 -32.48
N GLU A 417 5.93 20.03 -32.55
CA GLU A 417 4.58 19.51 -32.80
C GLU A 417 4.49 18.69 -34.10
N LYS A 418 5.22 19.07 -35.15
CA LYS A 418 5.28 18.30 -36.41
C LYS A 418 6.00 16.97 -36.24
N ALA A 419 6.90 16.88 -35.25
CA ALA A 419 7.63 15.67 -34.91
C ALA A 419 6.86 14.74 -33.98
N LYS A 420 5.74 15.16 -33.36
CA LYS A 420 4.89 14.32 -32.48
C LYS A 420 4.01 13.33 -33.26
N THR A 421 4.60 12.61 -34.21
CA THR A 421 3.93 11.52 -34.92
C THR A 421 4.03 10.21 -34.13
N PHE A 422 3.11 9.26 -34.37
CA PHE A 422 3.17 7.95 -33.71
C PHE A 422 4.52 7.24 -33.91
N VAL A 423 5.08 7.26 -35.14
CA VAL A 423 6.36 6.62 -35.42
C VAL A 423 7.47 7.28 -34.61
N ASN A 424 7.48 8.61 -34.56
CA ASN A 424 8.49 9.33 -33.80
C ASN A 424 8.39 9.07 -32.30
N MET A 425 7.18 9.17 -31.74
CA MET A 425 6.92 9.01 -30.31
C MET A 425 7.11 7.56 -29.82
N LYS A 426 6.81 6.56 -30.67
CA LYS A 426 6.77 5.16 -30.25
C LYS A 426 7.93 4.31 -30.78
N PHE A 427 8.57 4.68 -31.89
CA PHE A 427 9.64 3.89 -32.53
C PHE A 427 10.96 4.66 -32.70
N LYS A 428 10.97 6.00 -32.76
CA LYS A 428 12.18 6.78 -33.04
C LYS A 428 12.83 7.36 -31.78
N TYR A 429 12.11 8.21 -31.07
CA TYR A 429 12.56 8.94 -29.88
C TYR A 429 12.25 8.13 -28.64
N THR A 430 12.93 6.98 -28.52
CA THR A 430 12.63 5.97 -27.51
C THR A 430 13.42 6.14 -26.23
N HIS A 431 14.55 6.87 -26.22
CA HIS A 431 15.46 6.92 -25.08
C HIS A 431 16.20 8.27 -24.99
N GLY A 432 16.68 8.59 -23.77
CA GLY A 432 17.65 9.66 -23.53
C GLY A 432 19.09 9.21 -23.80
N TYR A 433 20.07 10.12 -23.72
CA TYR A 433 21.44 9.83 -24.13
C TYR A 433 22.51 10.48 -23.23
N GLY A 434 23.10 9.66 -22.36
CA GLY A 434 24.24 9.96 -21.50
C GLY A 434 23.86 10.74 -20.25
N ALA A 435 24.89 11.10 -19.48
CA ALA A 435 24.80 12.03 -18.37
C ALA A 435 25.74 13.22 -18.59
N SER A 436 25.48 14.32 -17.91
CA SER A 436 26.44 15.42 -17.73
C SER A 436 26.85 15.45 -16.28
N ALA A 437 28.09 15.86 -16.01
CA ALA A 437 28.60 15.89 -14.66
C ALA A 437 29.61 17.03 -14.47
N SER A 438 29.63 17.63 -13.29
CA SER A 438 30.53 18.72 -12.91
C SER A 438 31.05 18.56 -11.50
N PHE A 439 32.26 19.02 -11.23
CA PHE A 439 32.79 19.01 -9.86
C PHE A 439 31.99 19.95 -8.95
N ALA A 440 31.67 19.47 -7.74
CA ALA A 440 30.87 20.23 -6.78
C ALA A 440 31.58 21.50 -6.26
N ASN A 441 32.91 21.53 -6.31
CA ASN A 441 33.76 22.56 -5.73
C ASN A 441 34.53 23.41 -6.76
N ALA A 442 34.24 23.28 -8.06
CA ALA A 442 34.99 23.98 -9.10
C ALA A 442 34.08 24.70 -10.09
N VAL A 443 34.52 25.89 -10.47
CA VAL A 443 33.89 26.75 -11.48
C VAL A 443 34.94 27.24 -12.48
N THR A 444 34.52 27.58 -13.68
CA THR A 444 35.38 28.21 -14.70
C THR A 444 35.62 29.69 -14.36
N SER A 445 36.49 30.35 -15.11
CA SER A 445 36.72 31.81 -15.02
C SER A 445 35.44 32.63 -15.21
N GLU A 446 34.46 32.10 -15.94
CA GLU A 446 33.17 32.74 -16.21
C GLU A 446 32.10 32.42 -15.14
N GLY A 447 32.47 31.69 -14.09
CA GLY A 447 31.54 31.25 -13.03
C GLY A 447 30.61 30.11 -13.44
N LEU A 448 30.89 29.42 -14.55
CA LEU A 448 30.13 28.23 -14.96
C LEU A 448 30.66 26.98 -14.24
N PRO A 449 29.86 25.92 -14.08
CA PRO A 449 30.34 24.66 -13.51
C PRO A 449 31.49 24.06 -14.32
N SER A 450 32.50 23.55 -13.63
CA SER A 450 33.59 22.81 -14.27
C SER A 450 33.12 21.39 -14.60
N PHE A 451 32.75 21.17 -15.87
CA PHE A 451 32.23 19.89 -16.34
C PHE A 451 33.33 18.82 -16.42
N ALA A 452 33.09 17.70 -15.76
CA ALA A 452 33.84 16.45 -15.90
C ALA A 452 33.27 15.56 -17.03
N ILE A 453 31.98 15.71 -17.35
CA ILE A 453 31.31 15.06 -18.49
C ILE A 453 30.43 16.10 -19.20
N LYS A 454 30.61 16.23 -20.51
CA LYS A 454 29.88 17.20 -21.34
C LYS A 454 29.58 16.67 -22.75
N ASP A 455 28.73 17.40 -23.46
CA ASP A 455 28.35 17.22 -24.86
C ASP A 455 27.49 15.96 -25.13
N VAL A 456 27.08 15.81 -26.40
CA VAL A 456 26.37 14.64 -26.94
C VAL A 456 27.05 14.27 -28.27
N PRO A 457 27.70 13.10 -28.39
CA PRO A 457 27.82 12.06 -27.37
C PRO A 457 28.62 12.55 -26.14
N PRO A 458 28.39 11.97 -24.95
CA PRO A 458 29.07 12.43 -23.74
C PRO A 458 30.58 12.15 -23.81
N VAL A 459 31.37 13.17 -23.54
CA VAL A 459 32.84 13.12 -23.52
C VAL A 459 33.33 13.40 -22.10
N SER A 460 34.30 12.60 -21.65
CA SER A 460 35.03 12.82 -20.41
C SER A 460 36.53 12.62 -20.61
N GLU A 461 37.32 13.51 -20.00
CA GLU A 461 38.77 13.39 -19.90
C GLU A 461 39.17 12.35 -18.84
N PHE A 462 38.25 11.98 -17.94
CA PHE A 462 38.46 11.06 -16.83
C PHE A 462 37.98 9.65 -17.20
N PRO A 463 38.85 8.64 -17.23
CA PRO A 463 38.48 7.26 -17.58
C PRO A 463 37.34 6.69 -16.73
N GLU A 464 37.30 7.03 -15.45
CA GLU A 464 36.32 6.56 -14.46
C GLU A 464 34.90 7.09 -14.73
N LEU A 465 34.77 8.15 -15.51
CA LEU A 465 33.51 8.80 -15.88
C LEU A 465 33.10 8.52 -17.34
N LYS A 466 33.81 7.62 -18.03
CA LYS A 466 33.47 7.24 -19.41
C LYS A 466 32.29 6.29 -19.43
N MET A 467 31.35 6.55 -20.34
CA MET A 467 30.18 5.70 -20.58
C MET A 467 30.36 4.89 -21.86
N SER A 468 30.23 3.57 -21.74
CA SER A 468 30.21 2.63 -22.87
C SER A 468 28.79 2.39 -23.38
N GLU A 469 27.79 2.45 -22.49
CA GLU A 469 26.36 2.37 -22.83
C GLU A 469 25.60 3.57 -22.24
N PRO A 470 25.53 4.70 -22.98
CA PRO A 470 24.94 5.94 -22.49
C PRO A 470 23.41 5.99 -22.60
N ARG A 471 22.75 5.00 -23.22
CA ARG A 471 21.32 5.11 -23.55
C ARG A 471 20.42 4.91 -22.32
N ILE A 472 19.47 5.82 -22.14
CA ILE A 472 18.52 5.83 -21.02
C ILE A 472 17.13 5.51 -21.55
N TYR A 473 16.80 4.22 -21.60
CA TYR A 473 15.45 3.74 -21.93
C TYR A 473 14.50 3.84 -20.73
N PHE A 474 15.06 3.82 -19.52
CA PHE A 474 14.35 3.82 -18.25
C PHE A 474 14.90 4.94 -17.37
N GLY A 475 14.05 5.89 -17.04
CA GLY A 475 14.39 7.09 -16.28
C GLY A 475 13.14 7.82 -15.79
N GLU A 476 13.28 8.98 -15.19
CA GLU A 476 12.20 9.72 -14.54
C GLU A 476 11.23 10.38 -15.53
N LEU A 477 11.68 10.75 -16.72
CA LEU A 477 10.84 11.38 -17.75
C LEU A 477 10.19 10.37 -18.71
N THR A 478 10.55 9.09 -18.59
CA THR A 478 10.11 8.01 -19.48
C THR A 478 8.69 7.49 -19.17
N ASN A 479 7.69 8.37 -19.23
CA ASN A 479 6.30 8.08 -18.81
C ASN A 479 5.46 7.34 -19.86
N GLU A 480 6.00 7.15 -21.06
CA GLU A 480 5.27 6.58 -22.20
C GLU A 480 5.85 5.24 -22.64
N TRP A 481 4.97 4.29 -22.97
CA TRP A 481 5.39 3.03 -23.59
C TRP A 481 5.97 3.28 -25.00
N VAL A 482 6.94 2.46 -25.40
CA VAL A 482 7.55 2.48 -26.74
C VAL A 482 7.75 1.07 -27.27
N VAL A 483 7.90 0.94 -28.59
CA VAL A 483 8.34 -0.31 -29.20
C VAL A 483 9.76 -0.12 -29.71
N ALA A 484 10.67 -0.83 -29.09
CA ALA A 484 12.09 -0.82 -29.41
C ALA A 484 12.46 -1.98 -30.33
N ASN A 485 13.63 -1.90 -30.96
CA ASN A 485 14.10 -2.91 -31.92
C ASN A 485 13.08 -3.18 -33.06
N THR A 486 12.50 -2.10 -33.60
CA THR A 486 11.68 -2.16 -34.82
C THR A 486 12.55 -2.10 -36.07
N SER A 487 11.95 -2.26 -37.25
CA SER A 487 12.65 -2.00 -38.51
C SER A 487 13.03 -0.51 -38.68
N VAL A 488 12.41 0.40 -37.92
CA VAL A 488 12.80 1.81 -37.85
C VAL A 488 13.87 1.94 -36.78
N LYS A 489 15.04 2.43 -37.18
CA LYS A 489 16.15 2.68 -36.26
C LYS A 489 15.81 3.80 -35.30
N GLU A 490 16.15 3.61 -34.04
CA GLU A 490 15.94 4.55 -32.93
C GLU A 490 16.96 5.69 -33.02
N PHE A 491 16.60 6.88 -32.56
CA PHE A 491 17.46 8.05 -32.61
C PHE A 491 18.38 8.12 -31.39
N ASP A 492 19.69 8.20 -31.61
CA ASP A 492 20.68 8.40 -30.53
C ASP A 492 21.00 9.89 -30.35
N TYR A 493 21.49 10.57 -31.40
CA TYR A 493 21.83 12.01 -31.39
C TYR A 493 22.12 12.55 -32.81
N PRO A 494 22.12 13.88 -33.03
CA PRO A 494 22.43 14.44 -34.35
C PRO A 494 23.95 14.52 -34.59
N GLN A 495 24.41 14.18 -35.80
CA GLN A 495 25.82 14.28 -36.21
C GLN A 495 25.93 14.95 -37.59
N GLY A 496 26.29 16.24 -37.60
CA GLY A 496 26.36 17.03 -38.83
C GLY A 496 24.98 17.19 -39.47
N SER A 497 24.83 16.73 -40.73
CA SER A 497 23.55 16.68 -41.44
C SER A 497 22.80 15.34 -41.30
N ALA A 498 23.41 14.36 -40.62
CA ALA A 498 22.84 13.03 -40.40
C ALA A 498 22.51 12.81 -38.92
N ASN A 499 21.89 11.67 -38.61
CA ASN A 499 21.63 11.22 -37.25
C ASN A 499 22.40 9.94 -36.97
N VAL A 500 22.90 9.80 -35.75
CA VAL A 500 23.33 8.52 -35.22
C VAL A 500 22.10 7.79 -34.72
N GLU A 501 22.04 6.50 -35.02
CA GLU A 501 20.87 5.68 -34.78
C GLU A 501 21.25 4.33 -34.18
N ASN A 502 20.33 3.75 -33.43
CA ASN A 502 20.52 2.49 -32.74
C ASN A 502 19.35 1.52 -32.96
N SER A 503 19.58 0.24 -32.64
CA SER A 503 18.50 -0.71 -32.36
C SER A 503 18.72 -1.27 -30.98
N TYR A 504 17.66 -1.26 -30.17
CA TYR A 504 17.71 -1.76 -28.80
C TYR A 504 18.23 -3.20 -28.69
N GLN A 505 19.27 -3.37 -27.87
CA GLN A 505 19.89 -4.66 -27.56
C GLN A 505 19.71 -5.06 -26.08
N GLY A 506 18.90 -4.31 -25.34
CA GLY A 506 18.67 -4.59 -23.92
C GLY A 506 17.92 -5.91 -23.70
N LYS A 507 18.07 -6.45 -22.50
CA LYS A 507 17.61 -7.80 -22.14
C LYS A 507 16.08 -7.88 -22.01
N THR A 508 15.45 -6.88 -21.40
CA THR A 508 14.02 -6.88 -21.08
C THR A 508 13.17 -6.41 -22.26
N GLY A 509 11.85 -6.52 -22.12
CA GLY A 509 10.84 -6.04 -23.05
C GLY A 509 9.93 -7.16 -23.56
N ILE A 510 8.63 -6.88 -23.62
CA ILE A 510 7.63 -7.88 -24.00
C ILE A 510 7.71 -8.16 -25.49
N ALA A 511 8.02 -9.42 -25.84
CA ALA A 511 8.11 -9.86 -27.23
C ALA A 511 6.75 -9.90 -27.94
N PHE A 512 6.74 -9.63 -29.24
CA PHE A 512 5.52 -9.59 -30.07
C PHE A 512 5.18 -10.94 -30.73
N THR A 513 4.90 -11.96 -29.92
CA THR A 513 4.29 -13.21 -30.42
C THR A 513 2.86 -12.96 -30.93
N PRO A 514 2.26 -13.85 -31.76
CA PRO A 514 0.92 -13.62 -32.31
C PRO A 514 -0.17 -13.35 -31.25
N LEU A 515 -0.13 -14.07 -30.12
CA LEU A 515 -1.06 -13.85 -29.01
C LEU A 515 -0.77 -12.53 -28.29
N ASN A 516 0.50 -12.22 -28.04
CA ASN A 516 0.90 -10.97 -27.39
C ASN A 516 0.47 -9.77 -28.24
N LYS A 517 0.65 -9.82 -29.57
CA LYS A 517 0.17 -8.77 -30.49
C LYS A 517 -1.32 -8.49 -30.29
N LEU A 518 -2.17 -9.52 -30.26
CA LEU A 518 -3.61 -9.35 -30.04
C LEU A 518 -3.91 -8.69 -28.69
N MET A 519 -3.37 -9.24 -27.61
CA MET A 519 -3.69 -8.77 -26.25
C MET A 519 -3.14 -7.36 -25.99
N LEU A 520 -1.91 -7.08 -26.41
CA LEU A 520 -1.30 -5.75 -26.29
C LEU A 520 -2.03 -4.72 -27.18
N SER A 521 -2.51 -5.11 -28.36
CA SER A 521 -3.35 -4.25 -29.21
C SER A 521 -4.66 -3.86 -28.53
N LEU A 522 -5.30 -4.78 -27.82
CA LEU A 522 -6.50 -4.50 -27.04
C LEU A 522 -6.19 -3.59 -25.84
N ARG A 523 -5.08 -3.84 -25.14
CA ARG A 523 -4.65 -3.08 -23.97
C ARG A 523 -4.32 -1.62 -24.29
N HIS A 524 -3.54 -1.38 -25.34
CA HIS A 524 -3.13 -0.04 -25.76
C HIS A 524 -4.07 0.60 -26.79
N ALA A 525 -5.23 -0.03 -27.07
CA ALA A 525 -6.21 0.43 -28.04
C ALA A 525 -5.60 0.80 -29.41
N THR A 526 -4.67 -0.03 -29.91
CA THR A 526 -3.94 0.21 -31.16
C THR A 526 -3.85 -1.02 -32.03
N THR A 527 -4.30 -0.91 -33.28
CA THR A 527 -4.16 -1.99 -34.28
C THR A 527 -2.76 -2.07 -34.88
N ARG A 528 -1.91 -1.07 -34.61
CA ARG A 528 -0.59 -0.93 -35.23
C ARG A 528 0.39 -2.05 -34.83
N PHE A 529 0.28 -2.66 -33.65
CA PHE A 529 1.14 -3.79 -33.30
C PHE A 529 0.94 -5.01 -34.22
N TYR A 530 -0.25 -5.12 -34.81
CA TYR A 530 -0.56 -6.17 -35.76
C TYR A 530 -0.33 -5.74 -37.22
N LEU A 531 -0.71 -4.50 -37.56
CA LEU A 531 -0.74 -4.03 -38.96
C LEU A 531 0.54 -3.32 -39.42
N ALA A 532 1.36 -2.78 -38.50
CA ALA A 532 2.56 -2.06 -38.87
C ALA A 532 3.67 -3.04 -39.26
N ALA A 533 4.14 -2.96 -40.51
CA ALA A 533 5.24 -3.79 -41.01
C ALA A 533 6.56 -3.57 -40.24
N GLN A 534 6.68 -2.44 -39.54
CA GLN A 534 7.85 -2.12 -38.73
C GLN A 534 7.95 -2.96 -37.46
N VAL A 535 6.83 -3.51 -36.96
CA VAL A 535 6.78 -4.29 -35.72
C VAL A 535 6.97 -5.77 -36.03
N THR A 536 8.21 -6.23 -35.85
CA THR A 536 8.61 -7.62 -36.11
C THR A 536 8.52 -8.48 -34.84
N PRO A 537 8.64 -9.82 -34.94
CA PRO A 537 8.71 -10.68 -33.75
C PRO A 537 9.88 -10.36 -32.80
N GLU A 538 10.97 -9.78 -33.31
CA GLU A 538 12.16 -9.36 -32.55
C GLU A 538 11.97 -8.01 -31.85
N SER A 539 10.94 -7.25 -32.22
CA SER A 539 10.59 -6.00 -31.56
C SER A 539 10.16 -6.26 -30.12
N LYS A 540 10.41 -5.28 -29.26
CA LYS A 540 10.10 -5.36 -27.83
C LYS A 540 9.26 -4.19 -27.38
N LEU A 541 8.14 -4.47 -26.72
CA LEU A 541 7.34 -3.45 -26.05
C LEU A 541 7.98 -3.13 -24.69
N LEU A 542 8.38 -1.88 -24.50
CA LEU A 542 8.89 -1.35 -23.24
C LEU A 542 7.78 -0.56 -22.56
N VAL A 543 7.29 -1.07 -21.43
CA VAL A 543 6.24 -0.47 -20.58
C VAL A 543 6.76 -0.16 -19.18
N TYR A 544 5.98 0.62 -18.43
CA TYR A 544 6.30 1.05 -17.06
C TYR A 544 7.69 1.64 -16.99
N ARG A 545 8.06 2.49 -17.95
CA ARG A 545 9.47 2.88 -18.14
C ARG A 545 9.97 3.84 -17.07
N ASN A 546 9.07 4.67 -16.54
CA ASN A 546 9.30 5.47 -15.35
C ASN A 546 9.76 4.56 -14.20
N ILE A 547 10.92 4.90 -13.62
CA ILE A 547 11.59 4.06 -12.62
C ILE A 547 10.80 3.95 -11.32
N GLU A 548 10.12 5.01 -10.90
CA GLU A 548 9.25 4.97 -9.72
C GLU A 548 8.01 4.11 -9.95
N GLU A 549 7.33 4.29 -11.09
CA GLU A 549 6.15 3.50 -11.44
C GLU A 549 6.51 2.00 -11.51
N ARG A 550 7.67 1.68 -12.11
CA ARG A 550 8.22 0.33 -12.20
C ARG A 550 8.38 -0.31 -10.83
N VAL A 551 9.06 0.36 -9.89
CA VAL A 551 9.32 -0.25 -8.57
C VAL A 551 8.05 -0.33 -7.73
N LYS A 552 7.21 0.71 -7.74
CA LYS A 552 5.90 0.72 -7.06
C LYS A 552 4.97 -0.38 -7.59
N LYS A 553 5.04 -0.69 -8.88
CA LYS A 553 4.29 -1.81 -9.48
C LYS A 553 4.86 -3.16 -9.06
N LEU A 554 6.18 -3.33 -9.01
CA LEU A 554 6.83 -4.59 -8.61
C LEU A 554 6.56 -4.94 -7.13
N ALA A 555 6.81 -4.00 -6.22
CA ALA A 555 6.73 -4.22 -4.78
C ALA A 555 5.95 -3.09 -4.07
N PRO A 556 4.62 -3.02 -4.27
CA PRO A 556 3.77 -1.94 -3.72
C PRO A 556 3.65 -1.94 -2.19
N PHE A 557 4.19 -2.95 -1.52
CA PHE A 557 4.22 -3.08 -0.06
C PHE A 557 5.47 -2.43 0.57
N LEU A 558 6.36 -1.87 -0.26
CA LEU A 558 7.47 -1.00 0.16
C LEU A 558 7.10 0.46 -0.12
N THR A 559 7.61 1.34 0.73
CA THR A 559 7.57 2.79 0.50
C THR A 559 8.88 3.21 -0.15
N TYR A 560 8.85 4.08 -1.14
CA TYR A 560 10.05 4.47 -1.90
C TYR A 560 10.44 5.91 -1.60
N ASP A 561 11.74 6.19 -1.64
CA ASP A 561 12.26 7.55 -1.60
C ASP A 561 11.80 8.34 -2.83
N ALA A 562 11.69 9.66 -2.65
CA ALA A 562 11.24 10.58 -3.69
C ALA A 562 12.40 11.11 -4.56
N ASP A 563 13.66 10.89 -4.15
CA ASP A 563 14.86 11.34 -4.87
C ASP A 563 15.72 10.12 -5.30
N PRO A 564 15.32 9.39 -6.36
CA PRO A 564 16.16 8.35 -6.95
C PRO A 564 17.40 9.00 -7.57
N TYR A 565 18.57 8.36 -7.48
CA TYR A 565 19.82 8.97 -7.98
C TYR A 565 20.53 8.10 -9.01
N ILE A 566 21.15 8.75 -10.00
CA ILE A 566 21.90 8.10 -11.08
C ILE A 566 23.39 7.96 -10.74
N VAL A 567 23.97 6.81 -11.06
CA VAL A 567 25.41 6.55 -10.92
C VAL A 567 25.99 5.94 -12.20
N ILE A 568 27.29 6.14 -12.43
CA ILE A 568 28.04 5.49 -13.50
C ILE A 568 28.74 4.27 -12.91
N ASP A 569 28.35 3.08 -13.36
CA ASP A 569 28.88 1.79 -12.94
C ASP A 569 29.43 1.02 -14.14
N ASP A 570 30.76 0.88 -14.22
CA ASP A 570 31.48 0.23 -15.33
C ASP A 570 31.04 0.72 -16.73
N GLY A 571 30.80 2.03 -16.83
CA GLY A 571 30.38 2.70 -18.07
C GLY A 571 28.90 2.54 -18.44
N ARG A 572 28.08 1.96 -17.55
CA ARG A 572 26.61 1.93 -17.64
C ARG A 572 26.00 2.92 -16.64
N LEU A 573 24.83 3.44 -16.98
CA LEU A 573 24.04 4.27 -16.07
C LEU A 573 23.08 3.40 -15.26
N LYS A 574 23.09 3.53 -13.94
CA LYS A 574 22.22 2.80 -13.03
C LYS A 574 21.55 3.74 -12.03
N TRP A 575 20.26 3.60 -11.88
CA TRP A 575 19.49 4.26 -10.84
C TRP A 575 19.58 3.49 -9.54
N ILE A 576 19.70 4.20 -8.44
CA ILE A 576 19.58 3.67 -7.09
C ILE A 576 18.39 4.35 -6.42
N ILE A 577 17.45 3.54 -5.92
CA ILE A 577 16.28 4.01 -5.19
C ILE A 577 16.31 3.41 -3.79
N ASP A 578 16.19 4.28 -2.78
CA ASP A 578 16.03 3.85 -1.40
C ASP A 578 14.59 3.38 -1.17
N ALA A 579 14.43 2.22 -0.54
CA ALA A 579 13.13 1.63 -0.25
C ALA A 579 13.01 1.23 1.22
N TYR A 580 11.85 1.54 1.77
CA TYR A 580 11.55 1.50 3.18
C TYR A 580 10.46 0.49 3.49
N THR A 581 10.64 -0.23 4.59
CA THR A 581 9.51 -0.86 5.28
C THR A 581 8.93 0.14 6.25
N THR A 582 7.65 0.43 6.09
CA THR A 582 6.89 1.35 6.95
C THR A 582 5.70 0.63 7.56
N SER A 583 5.27 1.05 8.75
CA SER A 583 4.05 0.57 9.38
C SER A 583 3.48 1.61 10.34
N ASP A 584 2.18 1.58 10.54
CA ASP A 584 1.41 2.31 11.55
C ASP A 584 1.11 1.46 12.79
N ALA A 585 1.59 0.22 12.81
CA ALA A 585 1.21 -0.78 13.80
C ALA A 585 2.08 -0.80 15.06
N LEU A 586 3.04 0.11 15.24
CA LEU A 586 3.86 0.12 16.45
C LEU A 586 3.09 0.77 17.62
N PRO A 587 2.71 0.03 18.69
CA PRO A 587 2.05 0.63 19.85
C PRO A 587 2.93 1.68 20.52
N TYR A 588 2.32 2.68 21.17
CA TYR A 588 3.01 3.81 21.83
C TYR A 588 3.96 4.63 20.94
N SER A 589 4.04 4.39 19.62
CA SER A 589 4.89 5.19 18.74
C SER A 589 4.10 6.33 18.11
N ASN A 590 4.64 7.54 18.19
CA ASN A 590 4.02 8.73 17.65
C ASN A 590 4.02 8.70 16.11
N MET A 591 2.89 9.06 15.49
CA MET A 591 2.72 9.03 14.03
C MET A 591 3.51 10.15 13.35
N TYR A 592 4.17 9.83 12.24
CA TYR A 592 4.84 10.84 11.43
C TYR A 592 3.78 11.72 10.76
N PRO A 593 3.85 13.05 10.92
CA PRO A 593 2.83 13.96 10.39
C PRO A 593 2.63 13.78 8.88
N ASN A 594 1.37 13.70 8.47
CA ASN A 594 0.93 13.67 7.06
C ASN A 594 1.39 12.47 6.20
N GLN A 595 2.07 11.46 6.76
CA GLN A 595 2.42 10.23 6.03
C GLN A 595 1.85 8.94 6.64
N GLY A 596 1.33 8.99 7.86
CA GLY A 596 0.50 7.91 8.42
C GLY A 596 1.24 6.63 8.78
N PHE A 597 2.52 6.71 9.17
CA PHE A 597 3.27 5.60 9.75
C PHE A 597 3.92 6.03 11.06
N ASN A 598 4.23 5.07 11.93
CA ASN A 598 4.96 5.26 13.17
C ASN A 598 6.17 4.32 13.33
N TYR A 599 6.55 3.66 12.24
CA TYR A 599 7.71 2.80 12.10
C TYR A 599 8.30 2.97 10.70
N ILE A 600 9.63 3.07 10.61
CA ILE A 600 10.36 3.13 9.33
C ILE A 600 11.74 2.49 9.45
N ARG A 601 12.15 1.72 8.44
CA ARG A 601 13.52 1.24 8.24
C ARG A 601 13.95 1.37 6.79
N ASN A 602 15.19 1.76 6.56
CA ASN A 602 15.84 1.71 5.24
C ASN A 602 16.26 0.26 4.95
N SER A 603 15.27 -0.54 4.60
CA SER A 603 15.39 -1.99 4.54
C SER A 603 15.91 -2.49 3.19
N VAL A 604 15.68 -1.73 2.10
CA VAL A 604 15.96 -2.19 0.74
C VAL A 604 16.63 -1.09 -0.10
N LYS A 605 17.58 -1.49 -0.94
CA LYS A 605 18.11 -0.67 -2.04
C LYS A 605 17.66 -1.29 -3.36
N VAL A 606 17.12 -0.48 -4.25
CA VAL A 606 16.71 -0.93 -5.58
C VAL A 606 17.68 -0.41 -6.61
N ILE A 607 18.25 -1.30 -7.41
CA ILE A 607 19.14 -0.94 -8.51
C ILE A 607 18.40 -1.16 -9.82
N ILE A 608 18.35 -0.15 -10.68
CA ILE A 608 17.70 -0.23 -11.98
C ILE A 608 18.70 0.15 -13.07
N ASP A 609 18.89 -0.72 -14.04
CA ASP A 609 19.72 -0.38 -15.20
C ASP A 609 18.97 0.56 -16.15
N ALA A 610 19.55 1.72 -16.46
CA ALA A 610 18.89 2.73 -17.28
C ALA A 610 18.71 2.28 -18.74
N ASN A 611 19.52 1.34 -19.22
CA ASN A 611 19.45 0.82 -20.59
C ASN A 611 18.46 -0.34 -20.69
N ASP A 612 18.59 -1.38 -19.87
CA ASP A 612 17.77 -2.58 -20.02
C ASP A 612 16.65 -2.70 -18.98
N GLY A 613 16.53 -1.81 -18.00
CA GLY A 613 15.38 -1.74 -17.10
C GLY A 613 15.25 -2.94 -16.16
N THR A 614 16.30 -3.77 -16.06
CA THR A 614 16.40 -4.80 -15.03
C THR A 614 16.36 -4.17 -13.65
N VAL A 615 15.68 -4.82 -12.72
CA VAL A 615 15.48 -4.34 -11.35
C VAL A 615 15.99 -5.36 -10.37
N ASP A 616 16.85 -4.93 -9.46
CA ASP A 616 17.37 -5.76 -8.39
C ASP A 616 17.05 -5.15 -7.03
N PHE A 617 16.38 -5.90 -6.16
CA PHE A 617 16.13 -5.52 -4.77
C PHE A 617 17.19 -6.12 -3.86
N TYR A 618 17.95 -5.29 -3.14
CA TYR A 618 18.96 -5.72 -2.17
C TYR A 618 18.49 -5.43 -0.75
N ALA A 619 18.47 -6.44 0.11
CA ALA A 619 18.13 -6.31 1.53
C ALA A 619 19.30 -5.71 2.32
N VAL A 620 19.18 -4.46 2.76
CA VAL A 620 20.23 -3.71 3.49
C VAL A 620 20.11 -3.85 5.00
N ASP A 621 18.88 -3.94 5.52
CA ASP A 621 18.63 -4.26 6.93
C ASP A 621 17.97 -5.64 7.04
N PRO A 622 18.74 -6.75 6.92
CA PRO A 622 18.18 -8.09 7.00
C PRO A 622 17.67 -8.45 8.41
N GLN A 623 17.91 -7.61 9.42
CA GLN A 623 17.40 -7.80 10.77
C GLN A 623 16.01 -7.21 10.98
N ASP A 624 15.57 -6.32 10.10
CA ASP A 624 14.21 -5.77 10.11
C ASP A 624 13.16 -6.90 10.00
N PRO A 625 12.33 -7.12 11.04
CA PRO A 625 11.29 -8.15 11.04
C PRO A 625 10.22 -7.95 9.96
N VAL A 626 9.96 -6.71 9.53
CA VAL A 626 9.00 -6.41 8.45
C VAL A 626 9.56 -6.90 7.13
N LEU A 627 10.80 -6.52 6.79
CA LEU A 627 11.48 -7.03 5.59
C LEU A 627 11.59 -8.56 5.61
N ARG A 628 12.00 -9.16 6.72
CA ARG A 628 12.10 -10.63 6.84
C ARG A 628 10.78 -11.34 6.60
N THR A 629 9.66 -10.73 7.01
CA THR A 629 8.32 -11.25 6.73
C THR A 629 8.01 -11.16 5.23
N TYR A 630 8.32 -10.04 4.57
CA TYR A 630 8.19 -9.93 3.11
C TYR A 630 9.10 -10.88 2.34
N MET A 631 10.33 -11.12 2.80
CA MET A 631 11.24 -12.10 2.20
C MET A 631 10.69 -13.54 2.27
N LYS A 632 9.97 -13.89 3.35
CA LYS A 632 9.28 -15.19 3.47
C LYS A 632 8.07 -15.28 2.54
N ILE A 633 7.32 -14.18 2.38
CA ILE A 633 6.15 -14.13 1.49
C ILE A 633 6.58 -14.20 0.01
N PHE A 634 7.71 -13.57 -0.34
CA PHE A 634 8.22 -13.46 -1.70
C PHE A 634 9.65 -14.02 -1.83
N PRO A 635 9.82 -15.35 -1.73
CA PRO A 635 11.14 -15.99 -1.70
C PRO A 635 11.92 -15.75 -3.00
N GLY A 636 13.14 -15.21 -2.90
CA GLY A 636 14.01 -14.96 -4.05
C GLY A 636 13.79 -13.61 -4.76
N VAL A 637 12.91 -12.74 -4.25
CA VAL A 637 12.83 -11.33 -4.71
C VAL A 637 14.01 -10.51 -4.21
N PHE A 638 14.37 -10.68 -2.93
CA PHE A 638 15.40 -9.88 -2.28
C PHE A 638 16.75 -10.59 -2.29
N LYS A 639 17.75 -9.94 -2.87
CA LYS A 639 19.14 -10.36 -2.87
C LYS A 639 19.84 -9.89 -1.60
N ASP A 640 20.88 -10.60 -1.20
CA ASP A 640 21.74 -10.19 -0.08
C ASP A 640 22.58 -8.95 -0.48
N ILE A 641 22.66 -7.94 0.37
CA ILE A 641 23.52 -6.76 0.16
C ILE A 641 25.00 -7.13 -0.04
N VAL A 642 25.46 -8.25 0.51
CA VAL A 642 26.81 -8.77 0.26
C VAL A 642 27.04 -9.04 -1.22
N SER A 643 26.01 -9.43 -1.97
CA SER A 643 26.09 -9.67 -3.42
C SER A 643 26.07 -8.41 -4.27
N LEU A 644 25.83 -7.22 -3.69
CA LEU A 644 25.91 -5.96 -4.42
C LEU A 644 27.37 -5.70 -4.87
N PRO A 645 27.61 -5.37 -6.15
CA PRO A 645 28.95 -5.08 -6.66
C PRO A 645 29.69 -4.01 -5.84
N PRO A 646 31.01 -4.16 -5.60
CA PRO A 646 31.79 -3.17 -4.85
C PRO A 646 31.75 -1.77 -5.43
N SER A 647 31.70 -1.64 -6.76
CA SER A 647 31.55 -0.37 -7.46
C SER A 647 30.28 0.36 -7.00
N LEU A 648 29.12 -0.29 -7.07
CA LEU A 648 27.84 0.26 -6.60
C LEU A 648 27.78 0.50 -5.09
N LYS A 649 28.41 -0.35 -4.28
CA LYS A 649 28.46 -0.18 -2.81
C LYS A 649 29.04 1.18 -2.42
N ASN A 650 30.04 1.67 -3.15
CA ASN A 650 30.69 2.95 -2.85
C ASN A 650 29.78 4.17 -3.08
N HIS A 651 28.77 4.01 -3.93
CA HIS A 651 27.80 5.07 -4.23
C HIS A 651 26.64 5.13 -3.23
N LEU A 652 26.47 4.10 -2.39
CA LEU A 652 25.40 4.11 -1.39
C LEU A 652 25.54 5.33 -0.47
N ARG A 653 24.40 5.96 -0.21
CA ARG A 653 24.27 7.11 0.70
C ARG A 653 23.27 6.83 1.80
N TYR A 654 23.34 7.62 2.87
CA TYR A 654 22.28 7.63 3.86
C TYR A 654 21.03 8.28 3.22
N PRO A 655 19.84 7.67 3.31
CA PRO A 655 18.69 8.17 2.57
C PRO A 655 18.18 9.52 3.08
N GLU A 656 17.82 10.41 2.16
CA GLU A 656 17.36 11.77 2.49
C GLU A 656 16.00 11.75 3.20
N THR A 657 15.06 10.92 2.74
CA THR A 657 13.73 10.84 3.37
C THR A 657 13.85 10.33 4.80
N LEU A 658 14.63 9.27 5.04
CA LEU A 658 14.85 8.75 6.40
C LEU A 658 15.53 9.78 7.30
N PHE A 659 16.56 10.48 6.81
CA PHE A 659 17.23 11.54 7.55
C PHE A 659 16.27 12.66 7.95
N THR A 660 15.42 13.09 7.01
CA THR A 660 14.42 14.13 7.24
C THR A 660 13.38 13.70 8.27
N VAL A 661 12.87 12.47 8.15
CA VAL A 661 11.92 11.88 9.11
C VAL A 661 12.55 11.85 10.51
N GLN A 662 13.76 11.29 10.63
CA GLN A 662 14.45 11.17 11.92
C GLN A 662 14.74 12.54 12.54
N SER A 663 15.24 13.50 11.74
CA SER A 663 15.51 14.86 12.20
C SER A 663 14.24 15.56 12.69
N ASN A 664 13.11 15.37 11.99
CA ASN A 664 11.83 15.92 12.41
C ASN A 664 11.33 15.30 13.72
N MET A 665 11.43 13.97 13.87
CA MET A 665 11.04 13.31 15.12
C MET A 665 11.96 13.71 16.28
N LEU A 666 13.26 13.87 16.02
CA LEU A 666 14.26 14.24 17.03
C LEU A 666 13.98 15.61 17.66
N LYS A 667 13.31 16.53 16.96
CA LYS A 667 12.89 17.84 17.52
C LYS A 667 12.14 17.70 18.85
N ASN A 668 11.34 16.66 19.01
CA ASN A 668 10.62 16.37 20.26
C ASN A 668 11.26 15.21 21.04
N PHE A 669 11.71 14.17 20.34
CA PHE A 669 12.15 12.91 20.96
C PHE A 669 13.64 12.86 21.29
N HIS A 670 14.35 13.99 21.24
CA HIS A 670 15.65 14.16 21.92
C HIS A 670 15.47 14.26 23.45
N MET A 671 14.31 14.73 23.93
CA MET A 671 14.00 14.79 25.35
C MET A 671 13.70 13.39 25.87
N THR A 672 14.69 12.75 26.49
CA THR A 672 14.56 11.40 27.07
C THR A 672 13.96 11.40 28.48
N ASN A 673 13.94 12.54 29.16
CA ASN A 673 13.29 12.69 30.45
C ASN A 673 11.79 12.97 30.27
N SER A 674 10.96 12.05 30.75
CA SER A 674 9.49 12.11 30.66
C SER A 674 8.88 13.41 31.23
N ALA A 675 9.44 13.97 32.31
CA ALA A 675 8.93 15.20 32.92
C ALA A 675 9.28 16.43 32.09
N VAL A 676 10.46 16.45 31.46
CA VAL A 676 10.82 17.52 30.51
C VAL A 676 9.96 17.43 29.26
N PHE A 677 9.79 16.22 28.71
CA PHE A 677 8.98 15.98 27.52
C PHE A 677 7.51 16.37 27.71
N TYR A 678 6.94 16.13 28.90
CA TYR A 678 5.57 16.51 29.22
C TYR A 678 5.34 18.03 29.19
N ASN A 679 6.36 18.84 29.57
CA ASN A 679 6.26 20.29 29.69
C ASN A 679 6.69 21.07 28.43
N LYS A 680 6.86 20.38 27.29
CA LYS A 680 7.40 20.95 26.05
C LYS A 680 6.51 21.99 25.38
#